data_AF-A0A7C2U7S7-F1
#
_entry.id   AF-A0A7C2U7S7-F1
#
_cell.length_a   1.000
_cell.length_b   1.000
_cell.length_c   1.000
_cell.angle_alpha   90.00
_cell.angle_beta   90.00
_cell.angle_gamma   90.00
#
_symmetry.space_group_name_H-M   'P 1'
#
loop_
_entity.id
_entity.type
_entity.pdbx_description
1 polymer ?
#
loop_
_entity_poly.entity_id
_entity_poly.type
_entity_poly.pdbx_seq_one_letter_code
_entity_poly.pdbx_strand_id
1 'polypeptide(L)'
;MRNRWLLLPTFLLLFPAYPARTQRESASPGKLPRDAEKWADRTLKKMTLEEKLGQLLVVYYYGGFLSAESEPYKDLLRQVEQNHVGGFVVQTRGTPLGIAYSQVYPTAVLANQLQRRAKAPLLVAADFERGTAMRLDEGTAFPHAMGVAATADPRVAYTMGKITAIEARAAGVHWVFAPVADVNINPDNPIINTRSFGEDPQKVAEFVREFVRGVEENGALATAKHFPGHGDTSVDSHIDLSVVKGDRARLESIELLPFRAAIEAGTSTIMTGHLAVPAFEPNTEVPATLSENILTGLLRKELGFDGIIVTDALDMGGVTSRYPPAEVAIRAIAAGADVLLVPPIVDAAIVALKDAVATGRIPMARIEEAARRVLRAKAKLGLHKERLVDLDNLNRAFRRPEFVQQAQEVADRGVTLLRDDAQLLPLDSTKPQRVLLVAISGDPDPYPAEHFEREIRWRVDSLTAVRMDTRFVKVETVKLPPPESYDLAIAALFVRVADRKGTVGLPENQAELVNALLAAGRPVVVVGFGSPYIIEKFPYAKTWLAAFSTQDVVQKAAGRALFGQVAIGGRIPVSVPGVVKAGEGLNVAANTMRLRAASPEMAARLKPASEILDRAVEEKAFPGGVLAVGYRGELAVHSFGKQTYDAKAPVVTLETIYDVASLTKAVVTTTAMATMVAANRVQLEAPLERFLPEWAKGPNSEWRNKVTVRHLLLHSSGLPDFRRYYLEVKGKKGIVAKALAEPLVAEPGTKIEYSDIGFILLGEIVERVSGRPLDQFARERILTPLGMNDTLFNPTKSLRGRIAPTEDDKTFRKRLVHGEVHDQNAWAMGGVAGHAGLFSTAADLAAFCQMMLNGGIYGHQRVLSRSTIAQFTRAFALPGGARTLGWNTPVESSQSGKYFSAKSFGHLGYTGTAIWIDPEKELFVILLTNRVHPSAENEKIKEVRPAVHDAVVQAIGS
;
A
#
# COMPACT_ATOMS: atom_id res chain seq x y z
N MET A 1 -35.66 46.43 28.73
CA MET A 1 -34.25 46.86 28.92
C MET A 1 -33.38 45.60 28.95
N ARG A 2 -32.67 45.33 27.85
CA ARG A 2 -31.19 45.33 27.72
C ARG A 2 -30.48 44.15 28.41
N ASN A 3 -29.87 43.28 27.58
CA ASN A 3 -28.48 42.80 27.67
C ASN A 3 -28.25 41.76 26.55
N ARG A 4 -27.67 42.13 25.39
CA ARG A 4 -26.22 42.29 25.07
C ARG A 4 -25.37 41.05 25.38
N TRP A 5 -25.15 40.29 24.31
CA TRP A 5 -24.14 39.23 24.16
C TRP A 5 -22.75 39.84 23.97
N LEU A 6 -21.73 39.22 24.58
CA LEU A 6 -20.32 39.50 24.35
C LEU A 6 -19.64 38.18 23.97
N LEU A 7 -19.12 38.17 22.74
CA LEU A 7 -18.37 37.09 22.09
C LEU A 7 -16.90 37.12 22.53
N LEU A 8 -16.33 35.94 22.80
CA LEU A 8 -14.89 35.72 23.00
C LEU A 8 -14.21 35.43 21.65
N PRO A 9 -12.99 35.94 21.39
CA PRO A 9 -12.35 35.83 20.08
C PRO A 9 -11.58 34.51 19.92
N THR A 10 -11.73 33.89 18.76
CA THR A 10 -10.94 32.73 18.31
C THR A 10 -9.68 33.24 17.59
N PHE A 11 -8.50 32.88 18.08
CA PHE A 11 -7.24 33.11 17.39
C PHE A 11 -7.14 32.19 16.17
N LEU A 12 -7.30 32.75 14.97
CA LEU A 12 -6.99 32.11 13.69
C LEU A 12 -5.51 32.34 13.37
N LEU A 13 -4.74 31.25 13.29
CA LEU A 13 -3.40 31.23 12.71
C LEU A 13 -3.52 31.46 11.19
N LEU A 14 -3.07 32.64 10.74
CA LEU A 14 -2.96 33.02 9.33
C LEU A 14 -1.83 32.21 8.66
N PHE A 15 -2.18 31.22 7.85
CA PHE A 15 -1.31 30.75 6.78
C PHE A 15 -1.34 31.77 5.62
N PRO A 16 -0.21 32.06 4.95
CA PRO A 16 -0.21 33.01 3.84
C PRO A 16 -1.05 32.43 2.69
N ALA A 17 -2.09 33.17 2.31
CA ALA A 17 -2.91 32.88 1.14
C ALA A 17 -2.04 32.92 -0.12
N TYR A 18 -1.82 31.75 -0.73
CA TYR A 18 -1.39 31.69 -2.13
C TYR A 18 -2.47 32.38 -2.98
N PRO A 19 -2.10 33.25 -3.94
CA PRO A 19 -3.09 33.89 -4.80
C PRO A 19 -3.83 32.82 -5.59
N ALA A 20 -5.16 32.78 -5.39
CA ALA A 20 -6.06 31.95 -6.16
C ALA A 20 -5.83 32.24 -7.65
N ARG A 21 -5.26 31.26 -8.36
CA ARG A 21 -5.24 31.27 -9.83
C ARG A 21 -6.70 31.33 -10.27
N THR A 22 -7.04 32.43 -10.93
CA THR A 22 -8.32 32.62 -11.60
C THR A 22 -8.64 31.38 -12.44
N GLN A 23 -9.81 30.78 -12.18
CA GLN A 23 -10.43 29.80 -13.07
C GLN A 23 -10.45 30.43 -14.47
N ARG A 24 -9.63 29.89 -15.38
CA ARG A 24 -9.76 30.18 -16.80
C ARG A 24 -11.10 29.60 -17.25
N GLU A 25 -11.94 30.45 -17.84
CA GLU A 25 -13.12 30.04 -18.60
C GLU A 25 -12.75 28.85 -19.51
N SER A 26 -13.49 27.75 -19.37
CA SER A 26 -13.32 26.56 -20.19
C SER A 26 -13.70 26.91 -21.64
N ALA A 27 -12.69 27.11 -22.48
CA ALA A 27 -12.88 27.15 -23.93
C ALA A 27 -13.51 25.81 -24.38
N SER A 28 -14.47 25.86 -25.33
CA SER A 28 -15.05 24.67 -25.93
C SER A 28 -13.96 23.67 -26.38
N PRO A 29 -14.20 22.35 -26.27
CA PRO A 29 -13.26 21.33 -26.73
C PRO A 29 -12.81 21.64 -28.17
N GLY A 30 -11.51 21.85 -28.38
CA GLY A 30 -10.90 21.97 -29.70
C GLY A 30 -10.51 23.37 -30.19
N LYS A 31 -10.93 24.47 -29.56
CA LYS A 31 -10.48 25.83 -29.98
C LYS A 31 -9.36 26.35 -29.10
N LEU A 32 -8.17 26.49 -29.69
CA LEU A 32 -7.04 27.15 -29.05
C LEU A 32 -7.34 28.63 -28.79
N PRO A 33 -6.78 29.21 -27.71
CA PRO A 33 -6.75 30.65 -27.52
C PRO A 33 -6.16 31.37 -28.75
N ARG A 34 -6.69 32.55 -29.08
CA ARG A 34 -6.29 33.30 -30.29
C ARG A 34 -4.79 33.60 -30.37
N ASP A 35 -4.14 33.82 -29.24
CA ASP A 35 -2.69 34.04 -29.15
C ASP A 35 -1.89 32.77 -29.47
N ALA A 36 -2.33 31.62 -28.96
CA ALA A 36 -1.75 30.31 -29.26
C ALA A 36 -1.87 29.97 -30.74
N GLU A 37 -3.04 30.23 -31.34
CA GLU A 37 -3.29 30.01 -32.78
C GLU A 37 -2.37 30.91 -33.63
N LYS A 38 -2.29 32.20 -33.30
CA LYS A 38 -1.39 33.15 -33.98
C LYS A 38 0.08 32.75 -33.86
N TRP A 39 0.49 32.20 -32.71
CA TRP A 39 1.87 31.72 -32.54
C TRP A 39 2.17 30.53 -33.46
N ALA A 40 1.27 29.55 -33.54
CA ALA A 40 1.45 28.39 -34.42
C ALA A 40 1.57 28.84 -35.89
N ASP A 41 0.66 29.70 -36.35
CA ASP A 41 0.65 30.21 -37.73
C ASP A 41 1.89 31.04 -38.09
N ARG A 42 2.31 31.93 -37.17
CA ARG A 42 3.49 32.77 -37.38
C ARG A 42 4.77 31.94 -37.37
N THR A 43 4.85 30.93 -36.52
CA THR A 43 5.99 30.01 -36.46
C THR A 43 6.07 29.22 -37.76
N LEU A 44 4.97 28.58 -38.18
CA LEU A 44 4.91 27.80 -39.41
C LEU A 44 5.34 28.58 -40.66
N LYS A 45 4.87 29.84 -40.80
CA LYS A 45 5.23 30.71 -41.93
C LYS A 45 6.72 31.03 -42.02
N LYS A 46 7.44 30.98 -40.90
CA LYS A 46 8.88 31.27 -40.83
C LYS A 46 9.75 30.03 -41.03
N MET A 47 9.17 28.83 -40.93
CA MET A 47 9.94 27.58 -41.00
C MET A 47 10.35 27.27 -42.43
N THR A 48 11.58 26.79 -42.60
CA THR A 48 12.04 26.17 -43.85
C THR A 48 11.31 24.84 -44.07
N LEU A 49 11.42 24.27 -45.28
CA LEU A 49 10.89 22.92 -45.54
C LEU A 49 11.51 21.88 -44.58
N GLU A 50 12.83 21.93 -44.38
CA GLU A 50 13.52 21.00 -43.47
C GLU A 50 13.04 21.14 -42.03
N GLU A 51 12.87 22.38 -41.54
CA GLU A 51 12.29 22.61 -40.22
C GLU A 51 10.87 22.05 -40.12
N LYS A 52 10.01 22.25 -41.14
CA LYS A 52 8.66 21.67 -41.17
C LYS A 52 8.66 20.15 -41.16
N LEU A 53 9.53 19.51 -41.96
CA LEU A 53 9.70 18.05 -42.00
C LEU A 53 10.21 17.51 -40.66
N GLY A 54 11.20 18.17 -40.06
CA GLY A 54 11.71 17.82 -38.74
C GLY A 54 10.61 17.77 -37.68
N GLN A 55 9.65 18.71 -37.70
CA GLN A 55 8.52 18.69 -36.76
C GLN A 55 7.64 17.44 -36.84
N LEU A 56 7.69 16.70 -37.94
CA LEU A 56 6.91 15.48 -38.13
C LEU A 56 7.62 14.25 -37.58
N LEU A 57 8.81 14.38 -36.98
CA LEU A 57 9.62 13.26 -36.53
C LEU A 57 9.72 13.24 -35.01
N VAL A 58 9.51 12.05 -34.42
CA VAL A 58 9.73 11.76 -33.00
C VAL A 58 10.73 10.62 -32.89
N VAL A 59 11.78 10.76 -32.07
CA VAL A 59 12.87 9.78 -31.95
C VAL A 59 13.08 9.31 -30.52
N TYR A 60 13.74 8.18 -30.30
CA TYR A 60 13.98 7.67 -28.95
C TYR A 60 14.95 8.56 -28.15
N TYR A 61 14.72 8.60 -26.85
CA TYR A 61 15.79 8.90 -25.90
C TYR A 61 15.59 8.13 -24.59
N TYR A 62 16.67 8.04 -23.81
CA TYR A 62 16.68 7.41 -22.50
C TYR A 62 16.96 8.46 -21.43
N GLY A 63 16.07 8.56 -20.44
CA GLY A 63 16.15 9.50 -19.34
C GLY A 63 17.09 9.03 -18.24
N GLY A 64 18.38 8.89 -18.56
CA GLY A 64 19.46 8.63 -17.63
C GLY A 64 20.58 9.65 -17.78
N PHE A 65 21.55 9.66 -16.86
CA PHE A 65 22.72 10.54 -17.00
C PHE A 65 23.56 10.12 -18.21
N LEU A 66 23.73 11.05 -19.14
CA LEU A 66 24.62 10.90 -20.29
C LEU A 66 25.82 11.83 -20.13
N SER A 67 27.01 11.33 -20.46
CA SER A 67 28.19 12.18 -20.59
C SER A 67 28.02 13.11 -21.79
N ALA A 68 28.42 14.38 -21.64
CA ALA A 68 28.40 15.35 -22.74
C ALA A 68 29.25 14.92 -23.94
N GLU A 69 30.25 14.06 -23.72
CA GLU A 69 31.11 13.52 -24.78
C GLU A 69 30.60 12.23 -25.40
N SER A 70 29.54 11.64 -24.85
CA SER A 70 29.01 10.37 -25.34
C SER A 70 28.29 10.52 -26.68
N GLU A 71 28.48 9.53 -27.56
CA GLU A 71 27.81 9.49 -28.86
C GLU A 71 26.28 9.59 -28.75
N PRO A 72 25.59 8.91 -27.81
CA PRO A 72 24.16 9.09 -27.65
C PRO A 72 23.73 10.53 -27.35
N TYR A 73 24.50 11.29 -26.55
CA TYR A 73 24.18 12.69 -26.27
C TYR A 73 24.43 13.58 -27.48
N LYS A 74 25.53 13.34 -28.21
CA LYS A 74 25.87 14.06 -29.45
C LYS A 74 24.81 13.83 -30.53
N ASP A 75 24.31 12.61 -30.69
CA ASP A 75 23.22 12.32 -31.62
C ASP A 75 21.92 13.02 -31.20
N LEU A 76 21.55 13.02 -29.91
CA LEU A 76 20.37 13.78 -29.45
C LEU A 76 20.47 15.28 -29.80
N LEU A 77 21.64 15.90 -29.61
CA LEU A 77 21.86 17.30 -30.01
C LEU A 77 21.74 17.48 -31.53
N ARG A 78 22.30 16.56 -32.32
CA ARG A 78 22.18 16.55 -33.78
C ARG A 78 20.72 16.48 -34.22
N GLN A 79 19.91 15.62 -33.59
CA GLN A 79 18.48 15.51 -33.89
C GLN A 79 17.76 16.84 -33.65
N VAL A 80 18.10 17.58 -32.59
CA VAL A 80 17.50 18.89 -32.28
C VAL A 80 18.01 20.01 -33.20
N GLU A 81 19.32 20.11 -33.35
CA GLU A 81 19.99 21.28 -33.94
C GLU A 81 20.07 21.21 -35.47
N GLN A 82 20.19 20.01 -36.04
CA GLN A 82 20.31 19.80 -37.48
C GLN A 82 19.00 19.27 -38.08
N ASN A 83 18.45 18.21 -37.50
CA ASN A 83 17.23 17.56 -38.04
C ASN A 83 15.93 18.25 -37.59
N HIS A 84 16.03 19.19 -36.64
CA HIS A 84 14.90 19.98 -36.16
C HIS A 84 13.70 19.13 -35.72
N VAL A 85 13.97 17.98 -35.08
CA VAL A 85 12.94 17.00 -34.72
C VAL A 85 11.80 17.63 -33.91
N GLY A 86 10.58 17.14 -34.12
CA GLY A 86 9.38 17.60 -33.45
C GLY A 86 9.35 17.22 -31.99
N GLY A 87 10.00 16.10 -31.64
CA GLY A 87 10.01 15.59 -30.29
C GLY A 87 10.81 14.32 -30.08
N PHE A 88 10.66 13.79 -28.87
CA PHE A 88 11.29 12.55 -28.41
C PHE A 88 10.27 11.64 -27.74
N VAL A 89 10.56 10.33 -27.68
CA VAL A 89 9.82 9.37 -26.88
C VAL A 89 10.76 8.70 -25.87
N VAL A 90 10.36 8.71 -24.59
CA VAL A 90 11.11 8.08 -23.49
C VAL A 90 11.02 6.56 -23.62
N GLN A 91 12.17 5.89 -23.63
CA GLN A 91 12.25 4.43 -23.69
C GLN A 91 12.93 3.83 -22.44
N THR A 92 12.74 2.52 -22.26
CA THR A 92 13.53 1.68 -21.35
C THR A 92 14.71 1.06 -22.08
N ARG A 93 15.74 0.59 -21.35
CA ARG A 93 16.88 -0.13 -21.92
C ARG A 93 16.90 -1.59 -21.46
N GLY A 94 17.19 -2.51 -22.37
CA GLY A 94 17.50 -3.89 -21.99
C GLY A 94 18.88 -3.99 -21.35
N THR A 95 19.02 -4.80 -20.31
CA THR A 95 20.28 -5.10 -19.62
C THR A 95 20.39 -6.60 -19.35
N PRO A 96 21.58 -7.14 -19.03
CA PRO A 96 21.72 -8.53 -18.64
C PRO A 96 20.83 -8.95 -17.45
N LEU A 97 20.47 -8.00 -16.58
CA LEU A 97 19.66 -8.22 -15.38
C LEU A 97 18.17 -7.92 -15.56
N GLY A 98 17.74 -7.55 -16.78
CA GLY A 98 16.35 -7.20 -17.07
C GLY A 98 16.21 -5.81 -17.68
N ILE A 99 15.07 -5.17 -17.47
CA ILE A 99 14.74 -3.87 -18.04
C ILE A 99 15.20 -2.75 -17.09
N ALA A 100 16.00 -1.82 -17.61
CA ALA A 100 16.36 -0.58 -16.93
C ALA A 100 15.38 0.54 -17.34
N TYR A 101 14.73 1.12 -16.35
CA TYR A 101 13.79 2.22 -16.50
C TYR A 101 14.53 3.56 -16.53
N SER A 102 13.96 4.56 -17.20
CA SER A 102 14.44 5.93 -17.09
C SER A 102 14.17 6.47 -15.68
N GLN A 103 14.88 7.53 -15.27
CA GLN A 103 14.73 8.15 -13.95
C GLN A 103 14.12 9.56 -14.09
N VAL A 104 13.28 9.98 -13.14
CA VAL A 104 12.55 11.27 -13.20
C VAL A 104 13.50 12.45 -13.35
N TYR A 105 14.52 12.57 -12.48
CA TYR A 105 15.41 13.72 -12.47
C TYR A 105 16.27 13.82 -13.75
N PRO A 106 16.99 12.76 -14.18
CA PRO A 106 17.74 12.80 -15.44
C PRO A 106 16.85 13.01 -16.67
N THR A 107 15.63 12.45 -16.69
CA THR A 107 14.65 12.69 -17.76
C THR A 107 14.35 14.19 -17.88
N ALA A 108 14.03 14.86 -16.77
CA ALA A 108 13.72 16.29 -16.75
C ALA A 108 14.93 17.16 -17.10
N VAL A 109 16.12 16.81 -16.60
CA VAL A 109 17.38 17.52 -16.93
C VAL A 109 17.66 17.44 -18.43
N LEU A 110 17.60 16.24 -19.01
CA LEU A 110 17.85 16.03 -20.43
C LEU A 110 16.78 16.72 -21.29
N ALA A 111 15.51 16.65 -20.91
CA ALA A 111 14.44 17.41 -21.56
C ALA A 111 14.74 18.93 -21.55
N ASN A 112 15.16 19.49 -20.42
CA ASN A 112 15.55 20.90 -20.31
C ASN A 112 16.74 21.27 -21.20
N GLN A 113 17.77 20.40 -21.27
CA GLN A 113 18.93 20.61 -22.12
C GLN A 113 18.52 20.67 -23.60
N LEU A 114 17.72 19.71 -24.06
CA LEU A 114 17.24 19.66 -25.44
C LEU A 114 16.29 20.83 -25.76
N GLN A 115 15.38 21.19 -24.85
CA GLN A 115 14.46 22.32 -25.01
C GLN A 115 15.18 23.66 -25.19
N ARG A 116 16.33 23.86 -24.53
CA ARG A 116 17.15 25.09 -24.67
C ARG A 116 17.84 25.20 -26.03
N ARG A 117 18.14 24.08 -26.68
CA ARG A 117 18.75 24.05 -28.03
C ARG A 117 17.73 24.08 -29.15
N ALA A 118 16.50 23.66 -28.89
CA ALA A 118 15.46 23.58 -29.90
C ALA A 118 14.94 24.96 -30.33
N LYS A 119 14.93 25.21 -31.65
CA LYS A 119 14.35 26.44 -32.25
C LYS A 119 12.85 26.55 -31.96
N ALA A 120 12.11 25.46 -32.17
CA ALA A 120 10.71 25.31 -31.76
C ALA A 120 10.64 24.39 -30.52
N PRO A 121 9.67 24.58 -29.60
CA PRO A 121 9.54 23.71 -28.42
C PRO A 121 9.39 22.24 -28.81
N LEU A 122 9.97 21.32 -28.05
CA LEU A 122 9.87 19.87 -28.30
C LEU A 122 8.65 19.26 -27.62
N LEU A 123 8.03 18.26 -28.25
CA LEU A 123 7.13 17.34 -27.55
C LEU A 123 7.95 16.16 -27.01
N VAL A 124 7.66 15.74 -25.78
CA VAL A 124 8.28 14.55 -25.19
C VAL A 124 7.14 13.60 -24.89
N ALA A 125 7.22 12.38 -25.42
CA ALA A 125 6.21 11.35 -25.30
C ALA A 125 6.69 10.18 -24.45
N ALA A 126 5.76 9.38 -23.94
CA ALA A 126 6.05 8.11 -23.29
C ALA A 126 4.83 7.19 -23.29
N ASP A 127 5.05 5.88 -23.34
CA ASP A 127 4.01 4.90 -23.02
C ASP A 127 3.78 4.87 -21.52
N PHE A 128 2.64 5.40 -21.08
CA PHE A 128 2.20 5.36 -19.68
C PHE A 128 0.86 4.64 -19.55
N GLU A 129 0.74 3.47 -20.18
CA GLU A 129 -0.48 2.64 -20.17
C GLU A 129 -0.86 2.11 -18.78
N ARG A 130 0.08 2.14 -17.83
CA ARG A 130 -0.09 1.69 -16.44
C ARG A 130 0.51 2.68 -15.43
N GLY A 131 0.37 3.97 -15.73
CA GLY A 131 1.00 5.05 -14.97
C GLY A 131 2.43 5.35 -15.41
N THR A 132 3.04 6.37 -14.80
CA THR A 132 4.39 6.83 -15.18
C THR A 132 5.49 5.81 -14.86
N ALA A 133 5.23 4.91 -13.90
CA ALA A 133 6.10 3.79 -13.55
C ALA A 133 6.43 2.85 -14.73
N MET A 134 5.65 2.91 -15.81
CA MET A 134 5.92 2.13 -17.02
C MET A 134 7.25 2.51 -17.69
N ARG A 135 7.72 3.76 -17.55
CA ARG A 135 9.01 4.22 -18.09
C ARG A 135 9.90 4.91 -17.05
N LEU A 136 9.34 5.44 -15.97
CA LEU A 136 10.04 6.21 -14.94
C LEU A 136 10.09 5.44 -13.61
N ASP A 137 11.27 5.11 -13.11
CA ASP A 137 11.45 4.26 -11.92
C ASP A 137 10.76 4.82 -10.66
N GLU A 138 10.76 6.15 -10.51
CA GLU A 138 10.14 6.86 -9.39
C GLU A 138 8.65 7.20 -9.63
N GLY A 139 8.04 6.69 -10.70
CA GLY A 139 6.66 6.95 -11.08
C GLY A 139 5.61 6.21 -10.23
N THR A 140 4.36 6.64 -10.31
CA THR A 140 3.23 5.90 -9.73
C THR A 140 2.79 4.78 -10.68
N ALA A 141 2.70 3.55 -10.16
CA ALA A 141 2.26 2.36 -10.90
C ALA A 141 0.77 2.07 -10.68
N PHE A 142 0.08 1.69 -11.75
CA PHE A 142 -1.30 1.20 -11.73
C PHE A 142 -1.37 -0.27 -12.20
N PRO A 143 -2.48 -0.98 -11.96
CA PRO A 143 -2.79 -2.19 -12.69
C PRO A 143 -2.77 -1.95 -14.22
N HIS A 144 -2.63 -3.01 -15.00
CA HIS A 144 -2.94 -2.93 -16.43
C HIS A 144 -4.43 -2.59 -16.63
N ALA A 145 -4.80 -2.06 -17.80
CA ALA A 145 -6.16 -1.61 -18.10
C ALA A 145 -7.24 -2.66 -17.78
N MET A 146 -6.98 -3.95 -18.01
CA MET A 146 -7.92 -5.02 -17.65
C MET A 146 -8.17 -5.10 -16.14
N GLY A 147 -7.14 -4.93 -15.31
CA GLY A 147 -7.28 -4.87 -13.85
C GLY A 147 -7.97 -3.59 -13.37
N VAL A 148 -7.82 -2.48 -14.11
CA VAL A 148 -8.56 -1.23 -13.86
C VAL A 148 -10.05 -1.42 -14.21
N ALA A 149 -10.35 -2.06 -15.34
CA ALA A 149 -11.71 -2.38 -15.76
C ALA A 149 -12.40 -3.36 -14.82
N ALA A 150 -11.64 -4.25 -14.19
CA ALA A 150 -12.19 -5.21 -13.24
C ALA A 150 -12.84 -4.55 -12.01
N THR A 151 -12.58 -3.26 -11.76
CA THR A 151 -13.31 -2.48 -10.74
C THR A 151 -14.77 -2.19 -11.09
N ALA A 152 -15.17 -2.43 -12.35
CA ALA A 152 -16.48 -2.11 -12.93
C ALA A 152 -16.90 -0.62 -12.83
N ASP A 153 -15.94 0.29 -12.62
CA ASP A 153 -16.17 1.72 -12.42
C ASP A 153 -15.28 2.57 -13.34
N PRO A 154 -15.77 3.02 -14.51
CA PRO A 154 -14.96 3.80 -15.47
C PRO A 154 -14.28 5.03 -14.88
N ARG A 155 -14.81 5.62 -13.79
CA ARG A 155 -14.23 6.80 -13.13
C ARG A 155 -12.82 6.54 -12.58
N VAL A 156 -12.45 5.28 -12.31
CA VAL A 156 -11.08 4.98 -11.87
C VAL A 156 -10.06 5.18 -13.00
N ALA A 157 -10.47 5.08 -14.26
CA ALA A 157 -9.60 5.38 -15.40
C ALA A 157 -9.34 6.88 -15.54
N TYR A 158 -10.30 7.73 -15.18
CA TYR A 158 -10.06 9.18 -15.04
C TYR A 158 -8.98 9.47 -13.98
N THR A 159 -9.07 8.83 -12.81
CA THR A 159 -8.06 8.97 -11.74
C THR A 159 -6.67 8.58 -12.23
N MET A 160 -6.58 7.45 -12.94
CA MET A 160 -5.33 6.97 -13.53
C MET A 160 -4.77 7.95 -14.57
N GLY A 161 -5.60 8.43 -15.51
CA GLY A 161 -5.20 9.41 -16.52
C GLY A 161 -4.74 10.73 -15.90
N LYS A 162 -5.47 11.22 -14.89
CA LYS A 162 -5.14 12.44 -14.14
C LYS A 162 -3.78 12.36 -13.45
N ILE A 163 -3.54 11.31 -12.66
CA ILE A 163 -2.27 11.13 -11.95
C ILE A 163 -1.12 11.00 -12.96
N THR A 164 -1.32 10.21 -14.01
CA THR A 164 -0.35 10.02 -15.09
C THR A 164 0.02 11.35 -15.74
N ALA A 165 -0.95 12.19 -16.08
CA ALA A 165 -0.70 13.49 -16.71
C ALA A 165 0.05 14.45 -15.78
N ILE A 166 -0.34 14.52 -14.50
CA ILE A 166 0.32 15.40 -13.51
C ILE A 166 1.79 15.02 -13.34
N GLU A 167 2.08 13.74 -13.14
CA GLU A 167 3.45 13.25 -13.00
C GLU A 167 4.23 13.39 -14.31
N ALA A 168 3.65 13.01 -15.46
CA ALA A 168 4.28 13.15 -16.77
C ALA A 168 4.74 14.59 -17.02
N ARG A 169 3.83 15.56 -16.81
CA ARG A 169 4.12 16.99 -16.99
C ARG A 169 5.21 17.48 -16.06
N ALA A 170 5.28 16.97 -14.84
CA ALA A 170 6.35 17.30 -13.92
C ALA A 170 7.72 16.79 -14.38
N ALA A 171 7.82 15.63 -15.03
CA ALA A 171 9.07 15.14 -15.63
C ALA A 171 9.42 15.77 -16.99
N GLY A 172 8.60 16.69 -17.52
CA GLY A 172 8.77 17.23 -18.86
C GLY A 172 8.30 16.32 -19.98
N VAL A 173 7.45 15.34 -19.66
CA VAL A 173 6.73 14.50 -20.63
C VAL A 173 5.35 15.10 -20.87
N HIS A 174 4.99 15.33 -22.12
CA HIS A 174 3.79 16.08 -22.50
C HIS A 174 2.74 15.22 -23.21
N TRP A 175 3.17 14.13 -23.82
CA TRP A 175 2.37 13.32 -24.74
C TRP A 175 2.30 11.88 -24.23
N VAL A 176 1.13 11.48 -23.76
CA VAL A 176 0.88 10.18 -23.15
C VAL A 176 0.38 9.24 -24.24
N PHE A 177 1.16 8.21 -24.58
CA PHE A 177 0.76 7.16 -25.53
C PHE A 177 -0.18 6.14 -24.86
N ALA A 178 -1.32 6.62 -24.37
CA ALA A 178 -2.41 5.87 -23.75
C ALA A 178 -3.73 6.71 -23.85
N PRO A 179 -4.92 6.09 -23.81
CA PRO A 179 -5.18 4.69 -23.50
C PRO A 179 -5.08 3.75 -24.71
N VAL A 180 -4.87 2.47 -24.43
CA VAL A 180 -5.17 1.40 -25.41
C VAL A 180 -6.70 1.30 -25.52
N ALA A 181 -7.21 1.49 -26.72
CA ALA A 181 -8.61 1.51 -27.10
C ALA A 181 -9.06 0.22 -27.82
N ASP A 182 -8.15 -0.74 -27.98
CA ASP A 182 -8.42 -2.04 -28.59
C ASP A 182 -9.39 -2.88 -27.73
N VAL A 183 -10.37 -3.53 -28.35
CA VAL A 183 -11.33 -4.43 -27.69
C VAL A 183 -10.82 -5.87 -27.75
N ASN A 184 -10.46 -6.47 -26.60
CA ASN A 184 -9.82 -7.78 -26.57
C ASN A 184 -10.86 -8.92 -26.66
N ILE A 185 -11.35 -9.18 -27.88
CA ILE A 185 -12.29 -10.27 -28.18
C ILE A 185 -11.58 -11.59 -28.58
N ASN A 186 -10.27 -11.55 -28.78
CA ASN A 186 -9.44 -12.75 -28.98
C ASN A 186 -8.62 -13.06 -27.70
N PRO A 187 -8.89 -14.17 -26.98
CA PRO A 187 -8.10 -14.61 -25.82
C PRO A 187 -6.61 -14.85 -26.14
N ASP A 188 -6.32 -15.31 -27.36
CA ASP A 188 -4.97 -15.66 -27.82
C ASP A 188 -4.15 -14.45 -28.27
N ASN A 189 -4.71 -13.24 -28.17
CA ASN A 189 -4.00 -12.04 -28.60
C ASN A 189 -2.70 -11.88 -27.78
N PRO A 190 -1.52 -11.96 -28.41
CA PRO A 190 -0.25 -12.02 -27.68
C PRO A 190 0.23 -10.64 -27.21
N ILE A 191 -0.39 -9.56 -27.71
CA ILE A 191 0.15 -8.19 -27.58
C ILE A 191 -0.84 -7.20 -26.97
N ILE A 192 -2.16 -7.40 -27.08
CA ILE A 192 -3.20 -6.58 -26.42
C ILE A 192 -3.52 -7.17 -25.05
N ASN A 193 -4.31 -8.25 -24.98
CA ASN A 193 -4.60 -9.00 -23.76
C ASN A 193 -4.89 -8.04 -22.57
N THR A 194 -4.18 -8.17 -21.44
CA THR A 194 -4.34 -7.29 -20.26
C THR A 194 -4.20 -5.79 -20.50
N ARG A 195 -3.61 -5.34 -21.62
CA ARG A 195 -3.51 -3.91 -21.99
C ARG A 195 -4.84 -3.33 -22.46
N SER A 196 -5.81 -4.16 -22.85
CA SER A 196 -7.18 -3.71 -23.10
C SER A 196 -7.99 -3.62 -21.81
N PHE A 197 -9.02 -2.78 -21.80
CA PHE A 197 -10.01 -2.75 -20.72
C PHE A 197 -10.96 -3.97 -20.73
N GLY A 198 -11.09 -4.73 -21.82
CA GLY A 198 -11.97 -5.90 -21.84
C GLY A 198 -12.48 -6.30 -23.22
N GLU A 199 -13.50 -7.15 -23.26
CA GLU A 199 -14.10 -7.66 -24.49
C GLU A 199 -15.40 -6.95 -24.90
N ASP A 200 -16.06 -6.22 -23.99
CA ASP A 200 -17.28 -5.46 -24.28
C ASP A 200 -16.92 -4.09 -24.87
N PRO A 201 -17.26 -3.81 -26.15
CA PRO A 201 -16.93 -2.55 -26.81
C PRO A 201 -17.46 -1.31 -26.08
N GLN A 202 -18.65 -1.38 -25.50
CA GLN A 202 -19.26 -0.24 -24.80
C GLN A 202 -18.52 0.05 -23.50
N LYS A 203 -18.16 -1.00 -22.75
CA LYS A 203 -17.34 -0.84 -21.55
C LYS A 203 -15.96 -0.32 -21.89
N VAL A 204 -15.29 -0.85 -22.91
CA VAL A 204 -13.99 -0.32 -23.35
C VAL A 204 -14.11 1.17 -23.71
N ALA A 205 -15.15 1.56 -24.45
CA ALA A 205 -15.42 2.96 -24.80
C ALA A 205 -15.63 3.88 -23.57
N GLU A 206 -16.36 3.42 -22.54
CA GLU A 206 -16.55 4.16 -21.28
C GLU A 206 -15.20 4.43 -20.57
N PHE A 207 -14.35 3.40 -20.45
CA PHE A 207 -13.05 3.53 -19.79
C PHE A 207 -12.06 4.39 -20.60
N VAL A 208 -12.04 4.22 -21.94
CA VAL A 208 -11.23 5.04 -22.85
C VAL A 208 -11.59 6.52 -22.72
N ARG A 209 -12.89 6.86 -22.73
CA ARG A 209 -13.37 8.24 -22.56
C ARG A 209 -12.87 8.84 -21.24
N GLU A 210 -13.03 8.12 -20.12
CA GLU A 210 -12.62 8.62 -18.82
C GLU A 210 -11.10 8.79 -18.69
N PHE A 211 -10.30 7.86 -19.24
CA PHE A 211 -8.84 8.01 -19.27
C PHE A 211 -8.42 9.22 -20.11
N VAL A 212 -8.97 9.39 -21.32
CA VAL A 212 -8.69 10.53 -22.20
C VAL A 212 -8.98 11.84 -21.48
N ARG A 213 -10.15 11.95 -20.85
CA ARG A 213 -10.52 13.11 -20.04
C ARG A 213 -9.53 13.34 -18.90
N GLY A 214 -9.15 12.30 -18.17
CA GLY A 214 -8.16 12.37 -17.09
C GLY A 214 -6.84 12.97 -17.56
N VAL A 215 -6.35 12.59 -18.73
CA VAL A 215 -5.10 13.12 -19.28
C VAL A 215 -5.26 14.55 -19.82
N GLU A 216 -6.27 14.78 -20.66
CA GLU A 216 -6.49 16.05 -21.38
C GLU A 216 -6.85 17.20 -20.42
N GLU A 217 -7.74 16.95 -19.45
CA GLU A 217 -8.16 17.95 -18.47
C GLU A 217 -7.03 18.33 -17.50
N ASN A 218 -5.97 17.50 -17.40
CA ASN A 218 -4.83 17.72 -16.52
C ASN A 218 -3.53 18.10 -17.28
N GLY A 219 -3.68 18.58 -18.52
CA GLY A 219 -2.64 19.34 -19.22
C GLY A 219 -1.60 18.52 -19.99
N ALA A 220 -1.91 17.26 -20.32
CA ALA A 220 -1.13 16.43 -21.24
C ALA A 220 -1.97 16.02 -22.47
N LEU A 221 -1.33 15.46 -23.49
CA LEU A 221 -2.00 14.97 -24.71
C LEU A 221 -2.27 13.47 -24.57
N ALA A 222 -3.54 13.06 -24.68
CA ALA A 222 -3.92 11.64 -24.73
C ALA A 222 -3.74 11.08 -26.14
N THR A 223 -3.55 9.76 -26.23
CA THR A 223 -3.37 9.02 -27.49
C THR A 223 -4.16 7.73 -27.46
N ALA A 224 -5.33 7.70 -28.12
CA ALA A 224 -6.05 6.44 -28.31
C ALA A 224 -5.32 5.56 -29.34
N LYS A 225 -5.11 4.28 -29.03
CA LYS A 225 -4.34 3.33 -29.87
C LYS A 225 -4.86 1.89 -29.78
N HIS A 226 -4.71 1.04 -30.79
CA HIS A 226 -4.00 1.24 -32.05
C HIS A 226 -5.00 1.23 -33.21
N PHE A 227 -5.25 2.40 -33.81
CA PHE A 227 -6.30 2.57 -34.82
C PHE A 227 -6.02 1.75 -36.10
N PRO A 228 -7.01 1.02 -36.67
CA PRO A 228 -8.44 1.04 -36.33
C PRO A 228 -8.91 -0.03 -35.32
N GLY A 229 -8.01 -0.74 -34.64
CA GLY A 229 -8.31 -1.73 -33.61
C GLY A 229 -7.51 -3.02 -33.76
N HIS A 230 -6.68 -3.35 -32.78
CA HIS A 230 -5.73 -4.50 -32.79
C HIS A 230 -6.23 -5.69 -31.94
N GLY A 231 -7.43 -5.60 -31.36
CA GLY A 231 -7.87 -6.53 -30.32
C GLY A 231 -8.21 -7.96 -30.77
N ASP A 232 -8.44 -8.17 -32.07
CA ASP A 232 -8.82 -9.47 -32.68
C ASP A 232 -7.69 -10.13 -33.50
N THR A 233 -6.44 -9.78 -33.22
CA THR A 233 -5.29 -10.35 -33.94
C THR A 233 -4.67 -11.51 -33.16
N SER A 234 -4.04 -12.45 -33.88
CA SER A 234 -3.33 -13.60 -33.31
C SER A 234 -1.82 -13.57 -33.60
N VAL A 235 -1.34 -12.52 -34.29
CA VAL A 235 0.07 -12.30 -34.65
C VAL A 235 0.53 -11.02 -33.96
N ASP A 236 1.79 -10.98 -33.54
CA ASP A 236 2.39 -9.77 -32.99
C ASP A 236 2.89 -8.86 -34.11
N SER A 237 2.37 -7.63 -34.18
CA SER A 237 2.75 -6.62 -35.18
C SER A 237 4.22 -6.17 -35.11
N HIS A 238 4.91 -6.45 -34.00
CA HIS A 238 6.36 -6.23 -33.89
C HIS A 238 7.16 -7.24 -34.72
N ILE A 239 6.56 -8.38 -35.07
CA ILE A 239 7.17 -9.47 -35.83
C ILE A 239 6.71 -9.40 -37.30
N ASP A 240 5.40 -9.36 -37.56
CA ASP A 240 4.83 -9.30 -38.93
C ASP A 240 3.44 -8.62 -38.95
N LEU A 241 2.93 -8.26 -40.12
CA LEU A 241 1.66 -7.58 -40.31
C LEU A 241 0.48 -8.46 -39.86
N SER A 242 -0.26 -7.95 -38.89
CA SER A 242 -1.43 -8.63 -38.34
C SER A 242 -2.68 -8.25 -39.14
N VAL A 243 -3.55 -9.22 -39.42
CA VAL A 243 -4.78 -9.02 -40.19
C VAL A 243 -5.97 -8.94 -39.24
N VAL A 244 -6.72 -7.84 -39.32
CA VAL A 244 -8.01 -7.69 -38.64
C VAL A 244 -9.11 -8.14 -39.60
N LYS A 245 -9.75 -9.26 -39.27
CA LYS A 245 -10.82 -9.85 -40.10
C LYS A 245 -12.16 -9.18 -39.80
N GLY A 246 -13.15 -9.39 -40.66
CA GLY A 246 -14.52 -8.90 -40.47
C GLY A 246 -14.97 -7.93 -41.54
N ASP A 247 -16.28 -7.73 -41.63
CA ASP A 247 -16.88 -6.73 -42.50
C ASP A 247 -16.90 -5.35 -41.83
N ARG A 248 -17.26 -4.33 -42.62
CA ARG A 248 -17.31 -2.95 -42.15
C ARG A 248 -18.28 -2.76 -40.99
N ALA A 249 -19.44 -3.43 -41.00
CA ALA A 249 -20.45 -3.29 -39.94
C ALA A 249 -19.93 -3.81 -38.60
N ARG A 250 -19.22 -4.95 -38.59
CA ARG A 250 -18.53 -5.48 -37.41
C ARG A 250 -17.54 -4.45 -36.88
N LEU A 251 -16.62 -4.00 -37.73
CA LEU A 251 -15.55 -3.06 -37.34
C LEU A 251 -16.11 -1.74 -36.79
N GLU A 252 -17.22 -1.25 -37.34
CA GLU A 252 -17.90 -0.06 -36.84
C GLU A 252 -18.53 -0.29 -35.46
N SER A 253 -19.05 -1.48 -35.19
CA SER A 253 -19.75 -1.82 -33.93
C SER A 253 -18.83 -2.23 -32.78
N ILE A 254 -17.63 -2.74 -33.07
CA ILE A 254 -16.68 -3.28 -32.07
C ILE A 254 -15.41 -2.42 -32.05
N GLU A 255 -14.58 -2.51 -33.08
CA GLU A 255 -13.23 -1.96 -33.07
C GLU A 255 -13.20 -0.42 -33.07
N LEU A 256 -14.06 0.23 -33.87
CA LEU A 256 -14.08 1.69 -34.01
C LEU A 256 -14.83 2.40 -32.87
N LEU A 257 -15.65 1.68 -32.10
CA LEU A 257 -16.49 2.29 -31.08
C LEU A 257 -15.68 3.00 -29.97
N PRO A 258 -14.63 2.41 -29.38
CA PRO A 258 -13.78 3.12 -28.43
C PRO A 258 -13.03 4.33 -29.02
N PHE A 259 -12.68 4.29 -30.32
CA PHE A 259 -12.06 5.45 -30.99
C PHE A 259 -13.06 6.60 -31.18
N ARG A 260 -14.32 6.32 -31.51
CA ARG A 260 -15.39 7.34 -31.52
C ARG A 260 -15.52 8.00 -30.15
N ALA A 261 -15.56 7.19 -29.08
CA ALA A 261 -15.61 7.70 -27.71
C ALA A 261 -14.37 8.55 -27.33
N ALA A 262 -13.18 8.18 -27.81
CA ALA A 262 -11.96 8.97 -27.60
C ALA A 262 -12.02 10.33 -28.34
N ILE A 263 -12.54 10.36 -29.57
CA ILE A 263 -12.72 11.58 -30.36
C ILE A 263 -13.75 12.50 -29.69
N GLU A 264 -14.89 11.95 -29.26
CA GLU A 264 -15.92 12.67 -28.51
C GLU A 264 -15.40 13.24 -27.18
N ALA A 265 -14.51 12.50 -26.50
CA ALA A 265 -13.82 12.94 -25.30
C ALA A 265 -12.77 14.04 -25.55
N GLY A 266 -12.46 14.35 -26.81
CA GLY A 266 -11.51 15.38 -27.19
C GLY A 266 -10.04 14.94 -27.16
N THR A 267 -9.75 13.66 -27.43
CA THR A 267 -8.37 13.16 -27.53
C THR A 267 -7.55 14.02 -28.49
N SER A 268 -6.35 14.43 -28.08
CA SER A 268 -5.47 15.25 -28.92
C SER A 268 -4.88 14.46 -30.08
N THR A 269 -4.65 13.16 -29.86
CA THR A 269 -3.89 12.32 -30.77
C THR A 269 -4.49 10.92 -30.90
N ILE A 270 -4.29 10.30 -32.05
CA ILE A 270 -4.63 8.90 -32.32
C ILE A 270 -3.40 8.24 -32.95
N MET A 271 -3.02 7.08 -32.43
CA MET A 271 -1.92 6.28 -32.97
C MET A 271 -2.48 5.18 -33.86
N THR A 272 -1.99 5.09 -35.09
CA THR A 272 -2.35 4.01 -36.03
C THR A 272 -1.48 2.78 -35.82
N GLY A 273 -2.08 1.59 -35.85
CA GLY A 273 -1.36 0.32 -35.81
C GLY A 273 -0.95 -0.18 -37.21
N HIS A 274 0.13 -0.96 -37.29
CA HIS A 274 0.55 -1.65 -38.50
C HIS A 274 -0.30 -2.90 -38.73
N LEU A 275 -1.51 -2.70 -39.26
CA LEU A 275 -2.56 -3.72 -39.39
C LEU A 275 -3.08 -3.80 -40.82
N ALA A 276 -3.29 -4.98 -41.37
CA ALA A 276 -4.06 -5.16 -42.60
C ALA A 276 -5.55 -5.22 -42.28
N VAL A 277 -6.37 -4.38 -42.92
CA VAL A 277 -7.80 -4.24 -42.61
C VAL A 277 -8.62 -4.24 -43.91
N PRO A 278 -8.90 -5.44 -44.48
CA PRO A 278 -9.47 -5.60 -45.83
C PRO A 278 -10.80 -4.85 -46.06
N ALA A 279 -11.59 -4.67 -45.00
CA ALA A 279 -12.88 -3.97 -45.06
C ALA A 279 -12.77 -2.48 -45.39
N PHE A 280 -11.62 -1.85 -45.10
CA PHE A 280 -11.37 -0.42 -45.39
C PHE A 280 -10.23 -0.21 -46.39
N GLU A 281 -9.30 -1.17 -46.49
CA GLU A 281 -8.23 -1.18 -47.48
C GLU A 281 -8.21 -2.54 -48.19
N PRO A 282 -8.79 -2.67 -49.39
CA PRO A 282 -8.88 -3.95 -50.10
C PRO A 282 -7.51 -4.57 -50.42
N ASN A 283 -6.46 -3.75 -50.56
CA ASN A 283 -5.11 -4.26 -50.73
C ASN A 283 -4.50 -4.64 -49.37
N THR A 284 -4.53 -5.94 -49.05
CA THR A 284 -4.06 -6.48 -47.76
C THR A 284 -2.56 -6.30 -47.50
N GLU A 285 -1.77 -5.95 -48.51
CA GLU A 285 -0.35 -5.61 -48.35
C GLU A 285 -0.11 -4.19 -47.84
N VAL A 286 -1.14 -3.33 -47.84
CA VAL A 286 -1.07 -1.95 -47.36
C VAL A 286 -1.56 -1.90 -45.91
N PRO A 287 -0.67 -1.69 -44.92
CA PRO A 287 -1.09 -1.53 -43.54
C PRO A 287 -1.92 -0.26 -43.34
N ALA A 288 -2.76 -0.23 -42.31
CA ALA A 288 -3.57 0.92 -41.91
C ALA A 288 -2.76 2.21 -41.78
N THR A 289 -1.52 2.11 -41.28
CA THR A 289 -0.58 3.23 -41.16
C THR A 289 -0.17 3.86 -42.51
N LEU A 290 -0.29 3.12 -43.61
CA LEU A 290 0.10 3.54 -44.96
C LEU A 290 -1.11 3.70 -45.91
N SER A 291 -2.34 3.50 -45.42
CA SER A 291 -3.56 3.55 -46.24
C SER A 291 -4.24 4.92 -46.13
N GLU A 292 -4.37 5.60 -47.28
CA GLU A 292 -5.14 6.84 -47.39
C GLU A 292 -6.64 6.61 -47.10
N ASN A 293 -7.17 5.45 -47.50
CA ASN A 293 -8.56 5.06 -47.23
C ASN A 293 -8.84 5.03 -45.73
N ILE A 294 -7.87 4.60 -44.92
CA ILE A 294 -8.02 4.47 -43.48
C ILE A 294 -7.68 5.78 -42.74
N LEU A 295 -6.51 6.38 -43.00
CA LEU A 295 -6.09 7.57 -42.24
C LEU A 295 -6.85 8.84 -42.67
N THR A 296 -7.09 9.02 -43.98
CA THR A 296 -7.77 10.20 -44.50
C THR A 296 -9.25 9.93 -44.74
N GLY A 297 -9.60 8.82 -45.40
CA GLY A 297 -11.00 8.46 -45.66
C GLY A 297 -11.79 8.24 -44.38
N LEU A 298 -11.44 7.19 -43.64
CA LEU A 298 -12.15 6.81 -42.42
C LEU A 298 -11.86 7.78 -41.26
N LEU A 299 -10.60 7.95 -40.84
CA LEU A 299 -10.30 8.67 -39.60
C LEU A 299 -10.52 10.19 -39.71
N ARG A 300 -9.96 10.86 -40.71
CA ARG A 300 -10.13 12.32 -40.88
C ARG A 300 -11.55 12.68 -41.33
N LYS A 301 -12.07 12.06 -42.40
CA LYS A 301 -13.33 12.51 -43.03
C LYS A 301 -14.55 11.92 -42.34
N GLU A 302 -14.65 10.59 -42.26
CA GLU A 302 -15.87 9.94 -41.73
C GLU A 302 -16.00 10.07 -40.20
N LEU A 303 -14.91 9.86 -39.45
CA LEU A 303 -14.90 10.00 -37.98
C LEU A 303 -14.63 11.43 -37.50
N GLY A 304 -14.25 12.35 -38.40
CA GLY A 304 -14.12 13.77 -38.09
C GLY A 304 -12.93 14.13 -37.19
N PHE A 305 -11.87 13.32 -37.16
CA PHE A 305 -10.71 13.57 -36.29
C PHE A 305 -9.79 14.68 -36.83
N ASP A 306 -9.67 15.79 -36.09
CA ASP A 306 -8.81 16.93 -36.46
C ASP A 306 -7.50 17.01 -35.65
N GLY A 307 -7.26 16.07 -34.72
CA GLY A 307 -6.03 15.99 -33.95
C GLY A 307 -4.84 15.43 -34.75
N ILE A 308 -3.75 15.12 -34.03
CA ILE A 308 -2.54 14.55 -34.64
C ILE A 308 -2.74 13.06 -34.87
N ILE A 309 -2.56 12.62 -36.12
CA ILE A 309 -2.41 11.20 -36.45
C ILE A 309 -0.93 10.86 -36.34
N VAL A 310 -0.56 10.00 -35.39
CA VAL A 310 0.82 9.53 -35.20
C VAL A 310 0.94 8.06 -35.61
N THR A 311 2.03 7.67 -36.26
CA THR A 311 2.27 6.26 -36.55
C THR A 311 2.62 5.49 -35.27
N ASP A 312 2.40 4.17 -35.27
CA ASP A 312 3.20 3.30 -34.40
C ASP A 312 4.69 3.37 -34.79
N ALA A 313 5.57 2.78 -33.98
CA ALA A 313 7.01 2.85 -34.21
C ALA A 313 7.41 2.24 -35.57
N LEU A 314 7.98 3.06 -36.45
CA LEU A 314 8.27 2.66 -37.83
C LEU A 314 9.48 1.73 -37.97
N ASP A 315 10.15 1.39 -36.86
CA ASP A 315 11.18 0.35 -36.77
C ASP A 315 10.61 -1.04 -36.48
N MET A 316 9.28 -1.19 -36.45
CA MET A 316 8.58 -2.46 -36.28
C MET A 316 8.51 -3.32 -37.56
N GLY A 317 8.47 -4.64 -37.38
CA GLY A 317 8.46 -5.64 -38.46
C GLY A 317 7.26 -5.54 -39.40
N GLY A 318 6.09 -5.10 -38.91
CA GLY A 318 4.85 -4.96 -39.70
C GLY A 318 4.95 -4.01 -40.90
N VAL A 319 5.91 -3.07 -40.90
CA VAL A 319 6.18 -2.15 -42.03
C VAL A 319 7.57 -2.37 -42.64
N THR A 320 8.61 -2.53 -41.82
CA THR A 320 10.01 -2.62 -42.27
C THR A 320 10.30 -3.87 -43.10
N SER A 321 9.53 -4.95 -42.91
CA SER A 321 9.68 -6.19 -43.70
C SER A 321 9.12 -6.06 -45.12
N ARG A 322 8.31 -5.02 -45.41
CA ARG A 322 7.59 -4.86 -46.69
C ARG A 322 8.10 -3.72 -47.54
N TYR A 323 8.52 -2.63 -46.92
CA TYR A 323 8.93 -1.41 -47.62
C TYR A 323 10.27 -0.89 -47.08
N PRO A 324 11.13 -0.32 -47.92
CA PRO A 324 12.31 0.39 -47.45
C PRO A 324 11.94 1.53 -46.49
N PRO A 325 12.72 1.80 -45.43
CA PRO A 325 12.36 2.81 -44.41
C PRO A 325 12.01 4.20 -44.95
N ALA A 326 12.72 4.66 -45.99
CA ALA A 326 12.47 5.94 -46.65
C ALA A 326 11.09 5.99 -47.33
N GLU A 327 10.68 4.89 -47.95
CA GLU A 327 9.40 4.77 -48.66
C GLU A 327 8.23 4.69 -47.67
N VAL A 328 8.42 4.04 -46.51
CA VAL A 328 7.44 4.00 -45.41
C VAL A 328 7.11 5.42 -44.94
N ALA A 329 8.14 6.25 -44.73
CA ALA A 329 7.95 7.64 -44.29
C ALA A 329 7.12 8.46 -45.29
N ILE A 330 7.41 8.34 -46.59
CA ILE A 330 6.65 9.03 -47.65
C ILE A 330 5.19 8.57 -47.65
N ARG A 331 4.96 7.24 -47.65
CA ARG A 331 3.61 6.66 -47.69
C ARG A 331 2.77 7.04 -46.49
N ALA A 332 3.33 7.00 -45.28
CA ALA A 332 2.62 7.37 -44.07
C ALA A 332 2.15 8.84 -44.10
N ILE A 333 3.03 9.78 -44.46
CA ILE A 333 2.66 11.20 -44.56
C ILE A 333 1.63 11.45 -45.67
N ALA A 334 1.81 10.79 -46.83
CA ALA A 334 0.88 10.88 -47.95
C ALA A 334 -0.52 10.34 -47.58
N ALA A 335 -0.59 9.22 -46.86
CA ALA A 335 -1.83 8.61 -46.42
C ALA A 335 -2.62 9.47 -45.42
N GLY A 336 -1.94 10.31 -44.64
CA GLY A 336 -2.58 11.23 -43.69
C GLY A 336 -1.94 11.28 -42.31
N ALA A 337 -0.90 10.50 -42.03
CA ALA A 337 -0.16 10.61 -40.77
C ALA A 337 0.51 11.99 -40.67
N ASP A 338 0.42 12.62 -39.50
CA ASP A 338 1.03 13.93 -39.23
C ASP A 338 2.41 13.77 -38.54
N VAL A 339 2.63 12.69 -37.79
CA VAL A 339 3.89 12.42 -37.10
C VAL A 339 4.34 10.98 -37.34
N LEU A 340 5.61 10.83 -37.70
CA LEU A 340 6.33 9.56 -37.83
C LEU A 340 7.06 9.27 -36.51
N LEU A 341 6.61 8.21 -35.83
CA LEU A 341 7.22 7.73 -34.60
C LEU A 341 8.39 6.81 -34.93
N VAL A 342 9.58 7.20 -34.49
CA VAL A 342 10.84 6.46 -34.58
C VAL A 342 11.09 5.87 -35.97
N PRO A 343 11.31 6.72 -37.00
CA PRO A 343 11.80 6.25 -38.28
C PRO A 343 13.17 5.57 -38.09
N PRO A 344 13.44 4.41 -38.72
CA PRO A 344 14.69 3.66 -38.53
C PRO A 344 15.95 4.47 -38.84
N ILE A 345 15.88 5.34 -39.85
CA ILE A 345 16.98 6.22 -40.27
C ILE A 345 16.40 7.62 -40.51
N VAL A 346 16.54 8.49 -39.52
CA VAL A 346 15.95 9.84 -39.51
C VAL A 346 16.41 10.67 -40.72
N ASP A 347 17.71 10.68 -41.01
CA ASP A 347 18.28 11.47 -42.10
C ASP A 347 17.74 11.03 -43.47
N ALA A 348 17.63 9.71 -43.69
CA ALA A 348 17.06 9.17 -44.91
C ALA A 348 15.57 9.51 -45.05
N ALA A 349 14.81 9.51 -43.95
CA ALA A 349 13.41 9.93 -43.97
C ALA A 349 13.26 11.40 -44.36
N ILE A 350 14.11 12.30 -43.82
CA ILE A 350 14.08 13.74 -44.17
C ILE A 350 14.40 13.94 -45.65
N VAL A 351 15.48 13.32 -46.15
CA VAL A 351 15.87 13.41 -47.56
C VAL A 351 14.75 12.91 -48.47
N ALA A 352 14.19 11.73 -48.18
CA ALA A 352 13.13 11.12 -48.96
C ALA A 352 11.85 11.97 -48.99
N LEU A 353 11.45 12.56 -47.85
CA LEU A 353 10.30 13.46 -47.79
C LEU A 353 10.55 14.76 -48.55
N LYS A 354 11.77 15.31 -48.49
CA LYS A 354 12.16 16.50 -49.25
C LYS A 354 12.07 16.25 -50.75
N ASP A 355 12.57 15.11 -51.21
CA ASP A 355 12.49 14.70 -52.61
C ASP A 355 11.04 14.41 -53.05
N ALA A 356 10.23 13.80 -52.18
CA ALA A 356 8.81 13.58 -52.45
C ALA A 356 8.02 14.89 -52.60
N VAL A 357 8.38 15.93 -51.85
CA VAL A 357 7.80 17.28 -52.03
C VAL A 357 8.29 17.92 -53.33
N ALA A 358 9.58 17.84 -53.63
CA ALA A 358 10.17 18.41 -54.84
C ALA A 358 9.61 17.78 -56.13
N THR A 359 9.32 16.48 -56.10
CA THR A 359 8.74 15.71 -57.23
C THR A 359 7.21 15.82 -57.31
N GLY A 360 6.55 16.47 -56.34
CA GLY A 360 5.09 16.61 -56.30
C GLY A 360 4.34 15.37 -55.79
N ARG A 361 5.05 14.32 -55.36
CA ARG A 361 4.46 13.12 -54.76
C ARG A 361 3.75 13.41 -53.43
N ILE A 362 4.26 14.39 -52.67
CA ILE A 362 3.56 14.96 -51.51
C ILE A 362 3.40 16.47 -51.75
N PRO A 363 2.17 17.02 -51.75
CA PRO A 363 2.00 18.46 -51.89
C PRO A 363 2.52 19.19 -50.65
N MET A 364 3.17 20.34 -50.84
CA MET A 364 3.67 21.18 -49.73
C MET A 364 2.58 21.49 -48.69
N ALA A 365 1.34 21.68 -49.13
CA ALA A 365 0.19 21.93 -48.26
C ALA A 365 -0.03 20.80 -47.23
N ARG A 366 0.24 19.54 -47.58
CA ARG A 366 0.13 18.39 -46.66
C ARG A 366 1.16 18.48 -45.53
N ILE A 367 2.40 18.87 -45.87
CA ILE A 367 3.46 19.08 -44.87
C ILE A 367 3.10 20.26 -43.95
N GLU A 368 2.59 21.36 -44.50
CA GLU A 368 2.18 22.51 -43.70
C GLU A 368 1.00 22.22 -42.79
N GLU A 369 0.04 21.41 -43.26
CA GLU A 369 -1.10 20.94 -42.48
C GLU A 369 -0.64 20.09 -41.28
N ALA A 370 0.22 19.09 -41.51
CA ALA A 370 0.79 18.25 -40.47
C ALA A 370 1.61 19.06 -39.44
N ALA A 371 2.54 19.89 -39.92
CA ALA A 371 3.36 20.73 -39.06
C ALA A 371 2.52 21.73 -38.24
N ARG A 372 1.42 22.25 -38.82
CA ARG A 372 0.49 23.12 -38.08
C ARG A 372 -0.15 22.38 -36.91
N ARG A 373 -0.58 21.12 -37.07
CA ARG A 373 -1.16 20.33 -35.96
C ARG A 373 -0.16 20.12 -34.84
N VAL A 374 1.08 19.78 -35.17
CA VAL A 374 2.17 19.64 -34.19
C VAL A 374 2.41 20.96 -33.42
N LEU A 375 2.49 22.08 -34.12
CA LEU A 375 2.63 23.40 -33.49
C LEU A 375 1.41 23.74 -32.63
N ARG A 376 0.19 23.48 -33.09
CA ARG A 376 -1.04 23.68 -32.31
C ARG A 376 -1.03 22.84 -31.02
N ALA A 377 -0.56 21.60 -31.05
CA ALA A 377 -0.41 20.78 -29.84
C ALA A 377 0.62 21.37 -28.86
N LYS A 378 1.77 21.84 -29.36
CA LYS A 378 2.78 22.56 -28.54
C LYS A 378 2.20 23.84 -27.93
N ALA A 379 1.34 24.53 -28.67
CA ALA A 379 0.65 25.74 -28.21
C ALA A 379 -0.40 25.42 -27.14
N LYS A 380 -1.18 24.35 -27.31
CA LYS A 380 -2.16 23.82 -26.34
C LYS A 380 -1.52 23.57 -24.98
N LEU A 381 -0.33 22.99 -24.98
CA LEU A 381 0.47 22.67 -23.79
C LEU A 381 1.21 23.88 -23.19
N GLY A 382 1.12 25.06 -23.81
CA GLY A 382 1.79 26.27 -23.34
C GLY A 382 3.31 26.31 -23.55
N LEU A 383 3.89 25.38 -24.32
CA LEU A 383 5.35 25.23 -24.47
C LEU A 383 6.02 26.42 -25.19
N HIS A 384 5.25 27.20 -25.95
CA HIS A 384 5.71 28.45 -26.54
C HIS A 384 5.90 29.59 -25.51
N LYS A 385 5.33 29.43 -24.31
CA LYS A 385 5.44 30.38 -23.20
C LYS A 385 6.44 29.88 -22.16
N GLU A 386 6.30 28.63 -21.74
CA GLU A 386 7.20 27.97 -20.80
C GLU A 386 7.39 26.51 -21.20
N ARG A 387 8.64 26.11 -21.45
CA ARG A 387 9.02 24.76 -21.93
C ARG A 387 10.01 24.05 -21.04
N LEU A 388 10.48 24.71 -19.98
CA LEU A 388 11.44 24.15 -19.04
C LEU A 388 10.70 23.61 -17.82
N VAL A 389 11.20 22.50 -17.31
CA VAL A 389 10.79 21.87 -16.07
C VAL A 389 11.50 22.55 -14.90
N ASP A 390 10.74 22.78 -13.82
CA ASP A 390 11.28 23.17 -12.52
C ASP A 390 11.84 21.95 -11.78
N LEU A 391 13.16 21.83 -11.77
CA LEU A 391 13.87 20.67 -11.19
C LEU A 391 13.76 20.63 -9.66
N ASP A 392 13.61 21.77 -8.98
CA ASP A 392 13.58 21.85 -7.52
C ASP A 392 12.26 21.30 -6.94
N ASN A 393 11.21 21.23 -7.78
CA ASN A 393 9.88 20.80 -7.36
C ASN A 393 9.55 19.34 -7.70
N LEU A 394 10.45 18.60 -8.36
CA LEU A 394 10.21 17.22 -8.81
C LEU A 394 9.83 16.27 -7.66
N ASN A 395 10.53 16.37 -6.52
CA ASN A 395 10.29 15.52 -5.34
C ASN A 395 8.89 15.69 -4.74
N ARG A 396 8.20 16.80 -5.03
CA ARG A 396 6.83 17.05 -4.55
C ARG A 396 5.78 16.62 -5.57
N ALA A 397 6.16 16.31 -6.80
CA ALA A 397 5.24 15.99 -7.88
C ALA A 397 5.00 14.49 -8.03
N PHE A 398 5.98 13.66 -7.72
CA PHE A 398 5.94 12.20 -7.90
C PHE A 398 5.60 11.45 -6.63
N ARG A 399 4.89 10.32 -6.78
CA ARG A 399 4.55 9.37 -5.70
C ARG A 399 4.06 10.07 -4.43
N ARG A 400 3.23 11.10 -4.61
CA ARG A 400 2.54 11.73 -3.50
C ARG A 400 1.77 10.65 -2.74
N PRO A 401 1.70 10.72 -1.40
CA PRO A 401 0.95 9.72 -0.62
C PRO A 401 -0.48 9.53 -1.13
N GLU A 402 -1.13 10.62 -1.55
CA GLU A 402 -2.47 10.61 -2.17
C GLU A 402 -2.53 9.79 -3.48
N PHE A 403 -1.53 9.93 -4.37
CA PHE A 403 -1.50 9.22 -5.65
C PHE A 403 -1.21 7.74 -5.46
N VAL A 404 -0.27 7.41 -4.58
CA VAL A 404 0.06 6.02 -4.24
C VAL A 404 -1.14 5.33 -3.59
N GLN A 405 -1.85 6.02 -2.70
CA GLN A 405 -3.07 5.50 -2.08
C GLN A 405 -4.16 5.26 -3.12
N GLN A 406 -4.45 6.23 -4.00
CA GLN A 406 -5.47 6.09 -5.04
C GLN A 406 -5.13 4.94 -6.01
N ALA A 407 -3.88 4.81 -6.43
CA ALA A 407 -3.44 3.70 -7.28
C ALA A 407 -3.60 2.34 -6.56
N GLN A 408 -3.28 2.28 -5.27
CA GLN A 408 -3.49 1.08 -4.45
C GLN A 408 -4.97 0.74 -4.29
N GLU A 409 -5.85 1.72 -4.11
CA GLU A 409 -7.31 1.51 -4.03
C GLU A 409 -7.89 0.96 -5.34
N VAL A 410 -7.39 1.43 -6.49
CA VAL A 410 -7.76 0.87 -7.80
C VAL A 410 -7.32 -0.60 -7.90
N ALA A 411 -6.08 -0.91 -7.49
CA ALA A 411 -5.59 -2.28 -7.48
C ALA A 411 -6.38 -3.19 -6.53
N ASP A 412 -6.66 -2.73 -5.31
CA ASP A 412 -7.44 -3.48 -4.30
C ASP A 412 -8.83 -3.84 -4.84
N ARG A 413 -9.51 -2.90 -5.52
CA ARG A 413 -10.84 -3.11 -6.11
C ARG A 413 -10.84 -4.00 -7.36
N GLY A 414 -9.71 -4.05 -8.08
CA GLY A 414 -9.59 -4.80 -9.35
C GLY A 414 -9.33 -6.30 -9.16
N VAL A 415 -8.87 -6.72 -7.99
CA VAL A 415 -8.66 -8.14 -7.67
C VAL A 415 -9.98 -8.90 -7.77
N THR A 416 -10.00 -9.98 -8.55
CA THR A 416 -11.21 -10.74 -8.88
C THR A 416 -11.07 -12.20 -8.49
N LEU A 417 -12.00 -12.72 -7.69
CA LEU A 417 -12.07 -14.14 -7.34
C LEU A 417 -12.91 -14.88 -8.38
N LEU A 418 -12.27 -15.78 -9.13
CA LEU A 418 -12.92 -16.53 -10.22
C LEU A 418 -13.48 -17.87 -9.73
N ARG A 419 -12.87 -18.46 -8.71
CA ARG A 419 -13.29 -19.74 -8.13
C ARG A 419 -12.87 -19.82 -6.67
N ASP A 420 -13.72 -20.40 -5.82
CA ASP A 420 -13.38 -20.76 -4.43
C ASP A 420 -14.20 -21.95 -3.92
N ASP A 421 -14.15 -23.05 -4.66
CA ASP A 421 -14.89 -24.28 -4.32
C ASP A 421 -14.41 -24.89 -3.00
N ALA A 422 -13.16 -24.59 -2.62
CA ALA A 422 -12.58 -25.02 -1.36
C ALA A 422 -12.89 -24.08 -0.17
N GLN A 423 -13.53 -22.93 -0.40
CA GLN A 423 -13.87 -21.91 0.61
C GLN A 423 -12.67 -21.50 1.47
N LEU A 424 -11.52 -21.27 0.83
CA LEU A 424 -10.27 -20.96 1.53
C LEU A 424 -10.17 -19.49 1.92
N LEU A 425 -10.88 -18.58 1.23
CA LEU A 425 -10.70 -17.15 1.42
C LEU A 425 -11.79 -16.54 2.32
N PRO A 426 -11.43 -15.57 3.19
CA PRO A 426 -10.07 -15.07 3.43
C PRO A 426 -9.24 -16.00 4.33
N LEU A 427 -7.94 -16.00 4.12
CA LEU A 427 -6.97 -16.66 4.98
C LEU A 427 -6.91 -15.99 6.37
N ASP A 428 -6.98 -16.80 7.42
CA ASP A 428 -7.05 -16.30 8.80
C ASP A 428 -5.68 -16.15 9.46
N SER A 429 -5.16 -14.92 9.49
CA SER A 429 -3.87 -14.59 10.13
C SER A 429 -3.86 -14.75 11.66
N THR A 430 -5.03 -14.93 12.30
CA THR A 430 -5.12 -15.15 13.76
C THR A 430 -4.79 -16.59 14.14
N LYS A 431 -4.84 -17.52 13.19
CA LYS A 431 -4.52 -18.95 13.38
C LYS A 431 -3.09 -19.27 12.95
N PRO A 432 -2.44 -20.28 13.57
CA PRO A 432 -1.13 -20.74 13.14
C PRO A 432 -1.17 -21.26 11.70
N GLN A 433 -0.28 -20.80 10.82
CA GLN A 433 -0.21 -21.27 9.43
C GLN A 433 1.23 -21.37 8.92
N ARG A 434 1.59 -22.55 8.36
CA ARG A 434 2.80 -22.76 7.58
C ARG A 434 2.44 -22.69 6.10
N VAL A 435 2.99 -21.71 5.38
CA VAL A 435 2.66 -21.47 3.98
C VAL A 435 3.85 -21.78 3.07
N LEU A 436 3.57 -22.48 1.97
CA LEU A 436 4.47 -22.62 0.83
C LEU A 436 4.05 -21.65 -0.27
N LEU A 437 4.91 -20.68 -0.61
CA LEU A 437 4.74 -19.85 -1.80
C LEU A 437 5.54 -20.45 -2.96
N VAL A 438 4.87 -20.82 -4.04
CA VAL A 438 5.50 -21.22 -5.31
C VAL A 438 5.28 -20.09 -6.31
N ALA A 439 6.31 -19.26 -6.51
CA ALA A 439 6.28 -18.13 -7.43
C ALA A 439 6.93 -18.51 -8.76
N ILE A 440 6.17 -18.41 -9.85
CA ILE A 440 6.57 -18.85 -11.18
C ILE A 440 6.39 -17.69 -12.14
N SER A 441 7.47 -17.30 -12.82
CA SER A 441 7.42 -16.35 -13.91
C SER A 441 7.57 -17.06 -15.26
N GLY A 442 6.62 -16.83 -16.16
CA GLY A 442 6.72 -17.22 -17.57
C GLY A 442 7.70 -16.37 -18.38
N ASP A 443 8.40 -15.45 -17.73
CA ASP A 443 9.33 -14.47 -18.30
C ASP A 443 10.60 -14.36 -17.45
N PRO A 444 11.73 -13.86 -18.00
CA PRO A 444 12.91 -13.59 -17.18
C PRO A 444 12.61 -12.56 -16.09
N ASP A 445 12.73 -12.99 -14.84
CA ASP A 445 12.54 -12.22 -13.61
C ASP A 445 13.36 -12.89 -12.50
N PRO A 446 14.42 -12.24 -11.98
CA PRO A 446 15.24 -12.83 -10.94
C PRO A 446 14.53 -12.93 -9.58
N TYR A 447 13.47 -12.13 -9.35
CA TYR A 447 12.79 -12.04 -8.06
C TYR A 447 11.26 -12.00 -8.19
N PRO A 448 10.63 -13.01 -8.82
CA PRO A 448 9.18 -13.05 -8.93
C PRO A 448 8.55 -13.06 -7.54
N ALA A 449 7.38 -12.43 -7.43
CA ALA A 449 6.62 -12.30 -6.20
C ALA A 449 7.33 -11.58 -5.03
N GLU A 450 8.37 -10.76 -5.24
CA GLU A 450 9.06 -10.08 -4.13
C GLU A 450 8.08 -9.30 -3.22
N HIS A 451 7.22 -8.47 -3.81
CA HIS A 451 6.26 -7.67 -3.05
C HIS A 451 5.13 -8.52 -2.47
N PHE A 452 4.69 -9.55 -3.19
CA PHE A 452 3.66 -10.47 -2.73
C PHE A 452 4.14 -11.34 -1.56
N GLU A 453 5.38 -11.84 -1.60
CA GLU A 453 6.00 -12.58 -0.50
C GLU A 453 6.07 -11.71 0.75
N ARG A 454 6.48 -10.44 0.61
CA ARG A 454 6.51 -9.49 1.73
C ARG A 454 5.15 -9.34 2.40
N GLU A 455 4.06 -9.30 1.63
CA GLU A 455 2.71 -9.28 2.19
C GLU A 455 2.38 -10.57 2.95
N ILE A 456 2.72 -11.75 2.40
CA ILE A 456 2.41 -13.02 3.08
C ILE A 456 3.24 -13.17 4.37
N ARG A 457 4.54 -12.86 4.30
CA ARG A 457 5.56 -13.19 5.31
C ARG A 457 5.23 -12.68 6.71
N TRP A 458 4.69 -11.47 6.84
CA TRP A 458 4.36 -10.91 8.15
C TRP A 458 2.99 -11.38 8.67
N ARG A 459 2.15 -12.00 7.84
CA ARG A 459 0.81 -12.47 8.23
C ARG A 459 0.82 -13.90 8.76
N VAL A 460 1.75 -14.73 8.29
CA VAL A 460 1.85 -16.17 8.62
C VAL A 460 2.98 -16.48 9.60
N ASP A 461 2.97 -17.68 10.20
CA ASP A 461 3.97 -18.10 11.19
C ASP A 461 5.27 -18.60 10.52
N SER A 462 5.14 -19.24 9.36
CA SER A 462 6.27 -19.66 8.54
C SER A 462 5.93 -19.53 7.06
N LEU A 463 6.89 -19.03 6.30
CA LEU A 463 6.80 -18.92 4.85
C LEU A 463 8.05 -19.53 4.21
N THR A 464 7.85 -20.62 3.48
CA THR A 464 8.84 -21.17 2.56
C THR A 464 8.50 -20.67 1.17
N ALA A 465 9.45 -20.02 0.48
CA ALA A 465 9.25 -19.50 -0.86
C ALA A 465 10.17 -20.22 -1.85
N VAL A 466 9.57 -20.75 -2.91
CA VAL A 466 10.25 -21.36 -4.05
C VAL A 466 9.98 -20.47 -5.25
N ARG A 467 11.03 -20.07 -5.96
CA ARG A 467 10.97 -19.14 -7.09
C ARG A 467 11.56 -19.75 -8.33
N MET A 468 10.97 -19.45 -9.48
CA MET A 468 11.51 -19.84 -10.77
C MET A 468 11.06 -18.89 -11.88
N ASP A 469 11.84 -18.88 -12.94
CA ASP A 469 11.58 -18.12 -14.15
C ASP A 469 12.13 -18.88 -15.37
N THR A 470 12.23 -18.21 -16.53
CA THR A 470 12.75 -18.82 -17.76
C THR A 470 14.26 -18.68 -17.93
N ARG A 471 14.97 -17.95 -17.06
CA ARG A 471 16.39 -17.57 -17.27
C ARG A 471 17.30 -17.83 -16.06
N PHE A 472 16.96 -17.30 -14.89
CA PHE A 472 17.80 -17.30 -13.70
C PHE A 472 17.65 -18.57 -12.86
N VAL A 473 16.41 -19.04 -12.62
CA VAL A 473 16.14 -20.27 -11.88
C VAL A 473 15.13 -21.08 -12.66
N LYS A 474 15.60 -22.09 -13.41
CA LYS A 474 14.74 -22.92 -14.26
C LYS A 474 13.99 -23.98 -13.47
N VAL A 475 12.83 -24.39 -13.96
CA VAL A 475 11.96 -25.35 -13.27
C VAL A 475 12.63 -26.71 -13.03
N GLU A 476 13.54 -27.15 -13.91
CA GLU A 476 14.20 -28.46 -13.81
C GLU A 476 15.14 -28.57 -12.61
N THR A 477 15.58 -27.43 -12.04
CA THR A 477 16.47 -27.40 -10.87
C THR A 477 15.72 -27.26 -9.56
N VAL A 478 14.41 -27.01 -9.62
CA VAL A 478 13.57 -26.74 -8.46
C VAL A 478 13.04 -28.04 -7.86
N LYS A 479 13.10 -28.14 -6.53
CA LYS A 479 12.45 -29.19 -5.75
C LYS A 479 11.42 -28.57 -4.83
N LEU A 480 10.18 -29.02 -4.92
CA LEU A 480 9.13 -28.60 -3.99
C LEU A 480 9.35 -29.28 -2.63
N PRO A 481 9.14 -28.55 -1.51
CA PRO A 481 9.07 -29.16 -0.19
C PRO A 481 7.99 -30.23 -0.12
N PRO A 482 8.17 -31.26 0.74
CA PRO A 482 7.19 -32.33 0.84
C PRO A 482 5.88 -31.82 1.48
N PRO A 483 4.71 -32.39 1.14
CA PRO A 483 3.41 -31.85 1.55
C PRO A 483 3.22 -31.66 3.06
N GLU A 484 3.85 -32.46 3.91
CA GLU A 484 3.82 -32.36 5.38
C GLU A 484 4.49 -31.12 5.96
N SER A 485 5.33 -30.43 5.18
CA SER A 485 6.06 -29.25 5.65
C SER A 485 5.23 -27.97 5.66
N TYR A 486 4.06 -27.96 5.03
CA TYR A 486 3.16 -26.81 4.94
C TYR A 486 1.69 -27.20 5.10
N ASP A 487 0.87 -26.24 5.54
CA ASP A 487 -0.58 -26.42 5.74
C ASP A 487 -1.38 -25.92 4.53
N LEU A 488 -0.83 -24.95 3.81
CA LEU A 488 -1.40 -24.30 2.63
C LEU A 488 -0.28 -23.96 1.63
N ALA A 489 -0.54 -24.16 0.34
CA ALA A 489 0.31 -23.60 -0.71
C ALA A 489 -0.38 -22.43 -1.43
N ILE A 490 0.43 -21.49 -1.91
CA ILE A 490 0.02 -20.39 -2.76
C ILE A 490 0.86 -20.48 -4.04
N ALA A 491 0.22 -20.72 -5.19
CA ALA A 491 0.87 -20.70 -6.50
C ALA A 491 0.67 -19.31 -7.12
N ALA A 492 1.76 -18.53 -7.24
CA ALA A 492 1.73 -17.19 -7.80
C ALA A 492 2.32 -17.21 -9.21
N LEU A 493 1.47 -17.00 -10.23
CA LEU A 493 1.81 -17.18 -11.63
C LEU A 493 1.93 -15.82 -12.32
N PHE A 494 3.13 -15.46 -12.76
CA PHE A 494 3.42 -14.17 -13.40
C PHE A 494 3.62 -14.36 -14.90
N VAL A 495 2.81 -13.68 -15.70
CA VAL A 495 2.98 -13.66 -17.16
C VAL A 495 2.80 -12.25 -17.68
N ARG A 496 3.82 -11.74 -18.38
CA ARG A 496 3.79 -10.41 -18.99
C ARG A 496 3.32 -10.47 -20.43
N VAL A 497 2.59 -9.44 -20.83
CA VAL A 497 2.41 -9.05 -22.23
C VAL A 497 3.63 -8.22 -22.62
N ALA A 498 4.37 -8.65 -23.62
CA ALA A 498 5.61 -8.01 -24.07
C ALA A 498 5.76 -8.12 -25.59
N ASP A 499 6.40 -7.12 -26.19
CA ASP A 499 6.72 -7.08 -27.61
C ASP A 499 7.66 -8.22 -28.00
N ARG A 500 7.44 -8.79 -29.21
CA ARG A 500 8.23 -9.88 -29.79
C ARG A 500 8.23 -11.19 -28.98
N LYS A 501 7.36 -11.31 -27.97
CA LYS A 501 7.24 -12.53 -27.14
C LYS A 501 6.38 -13.60 -27.82
N GLY A 502 5.31 -13.19 -28.50
CA GLY A 502 4.39 -14.10 -29.21
C GLY A 502 3.53 -15.03 -28.34
N THR A 503 3.58 -14.93 -27.01
CA THR A 503 2.74 -15.73 -26.09
C THR A 503 2.44 -15.00 -24.79
N VAL A 504 1.28 -15.29 -24.20
CA VAL A 504 0.80 -14.77 -22.90
C VAL A 504 0.48 -15.89 -21.90
N GLY A 505 1.03 -17.09 -22.15
CA GLY A 505 0.92 -18.26 -21.28
C GLY A 505 2.20 -18.62 -20.54
N LEU A 506 2.11 -19.63 -19.68
CA LEU A 506 3.26 -20.28 -19.06
C LEU A 506 3.86 -21.36 -19.98
N PRO A 507 5.20 -21.52 -20.00
CA PRO A 507 5.86 -22.73 -20.49
C PRO A 507 5.23 -24.03 -19.93
N GLU A 508 5.21 -25.09 -20.73
CA GLU A 508 4.49 -26.32 -20.39
C GLU A 508 5.07 -27.02 -19.15
N ASN A 509 6.39 -27.13 -19.07
CA ASN A 509 7.11 -27.66 -17.90
C ASN A 509 6.80 -26.88 -16.60
N GLN A 510 6.58 -25.57 -16.67
CA GLN A 510 6.16 -24.77 -15.52
C GLN A 510 4.70 -25.04 -15.13
N ALA A 511 3.81 -25.23 -16.11
CA ALA A 511 2.41 -25.58 -15.86
C ALA A 511 2.28 -26.99 -15.24
N GLU A 512 3.08 -27.97 -15.70
CA GLU A 512 3.16 -29.31 -15.13
C GLU A 512 3.51 -29.29 -13.63
N LEU A 513 4.47 -28.45 -13.22
CA LEU A 513 4.83 -28.32 -11.80
C LEU A 513 3.66 -27.82 -10.94
N VAL A 514 2.89 -26.86 -11.45
CA VAL A 514 1.71 -26.34 -10.73
C VAL A 514 0.63 -27.42 -10.63
N ASN A 515 0.40 -28.19 -11.70
CA ASN A 515 -0.52 -29.33 -11.66
C ASN A 515 -0.06 -30.41 -10.66
N ALA A 516 1.25 -30.67 -10.55
CA ALA A 516 1.79 -31.55 -9.52
C ALA A 516 1.57 -31.01 -8.10
N LEU A 517 1.70 -29.69 -7.88
CA LEU A 517 1.38 -29.04 -6.61
C LEU A 517 -0.12 -29.19 -6.27
N LEU A 518 -1.01 -28.98 -7.23
CA LEU A 518 -2.46 -29.16 -7.07
C LEU A 518 -2.84 -30.61 -6.73
N ALA A 519 -2.11 -31.58 -7.28
CA ALA A 519 -2.31 -33.01 -7.02
C ALA A 519 -1.71 -33.49 -5.67
N ALA A 520 -0.93 -32.66 -4.98
CA ALA A 520 -0.20 -33.05 -3.76
C ALA A 520 -1.08 -33.24 -2.51
N GLY A 521 -2.40 -33.09 -2.61
CA GLY A 521 -3.36 -33.33 -1.53
C GLY A 521 -3.41 -32.24 -0.46
N ARG A 522 -2.75 -31.10 -0.67
CA ARG A 522 -2.82 -29.91 0.20
C ARG A 522 -3.74 -28.84 -0.39
N PRO A 523 -4.37 -27.99 0.44
CA PRO A 523 -5.04 -26.79 -0.04
C PRO A 523 -4.08 -25.91 -0.85
N VAL A 524 -4.53 -25.43 -2.01
CA VAL A 524 -3.76 -24.54 -2.87
C VAL A 524 -4.64 -23.37 -3.29
N VAL A 525 -4.14 -22.16 -3.10
CA VAL A 525 -4.70 -20.94 -3.72
C VAL A 525 -3.82 -20.57 -4.91
N VAL A 526 -4.40 -20.44 -6.10
CA VAL A 526 -3.68 -19.97 -7.28
C VAL A 526 -3.98 -18.49 -7.51
N VAL A 527 -2.94 -17.69 -7.75
CA VAL A 527 -3.04 -16.26 -8.04
C VAL A 527 -2.39 -15.98 -9.40
N GLY A 528 -3.19 -15.55 -10.37
CA GLY A 528 -2.74 -15.17 -11.70
C GLY A 528 -2.41 -13.68 -11.80
N PHE A 529 -1.12 -13.36 -11.97
CA PHE A 529 -0.59 -12.02 -12.24
C PHE A 529 -0.31 -11.86 -13.74
N GLY A 530 -1.28 -11.33 -14.48
CA GLY A 530 -1.20 -11.19 -15.93
C GLY A 530 -2.46 -11.71 -16.60
N SER A 531 -2.31 -12.41 -17.73
CA SER A 531 -3.43 -12.94 -18.51
C SER A 531 -4.38 -13.80 -17.65
N PRO A 532 -5.70 -13.51 -17.62
CA PRO A 532 -6.65 -14.32 -16.87
C PRO A 532 -6.91 -15.69 -17.51
N TYR A 533 -6.64 -15.85 -18.82
CA TYR A 533 -6.88 -17.08 -19.56
C TYR A 533 -5.99 -18.25 -19.13
N ILE A 534 -4.88 -17.99 -18.41
CA ILE A 534 -3.98 -19.05 -17.94
C ILE A 534 -4.67 -20.07 -17.03
N ILE A 535 -5.83 -19.72 -16.44
CA ILE A 535 -6.65 -20.63 -15.63
C ILE A 535 -7.10 -21.88 -16.41
N GLU A 536 -7.20 -21.81 -17.74
CA GLU A 536 -7.56 -22.94 -18.60
C GLU A 536 -6.57 -24.10 -18.49
N LYS A 537 -5.29 -23.82 -18.19
CA LYS A 537 -4.27 -24.85 -17.95
C LYS A 537 -4.41 -25.57 -16.60
N PHE A 538 -5.30 -25.10 -15.72
CA PHE A 538 -5.42 -25.57 -14.34
C PHE A 538 -6.87 -25.89 -13.95
N PRO A 539 -7.55 -26.82 -14.66
CA PRO A 539 -8.95 -27.14 -14.40
C PRO A 539 -9.22 -27.63 -12.98
N TYR A 540 -8.22 -28.24 -12.32
CA TYR A 540 -8.30 -28.77 -10.95
C TYR A 540 -8.02 -27.75 -9.84
N ALA A 541 -7.63 -26.51 -10.17
CA ALA A 541 -7.44 -25.48 -9.15
C ALA A 541 -8.79 -25.12 -8.51
N LYS A 542 -8.96 -25.35 -7.20
CA LYS A 542 -10.24 -25.12 -6.50
C LYS A 542 -10.44 -23.66 -6.07
N THR A 543 -9.36 -22.91 -5.86
CA THR A 543 -9.40 -21.50 -5.50
C THR A 543 -8.49 -20.71 -6.42
N TRP A 544 -9.04 -19.72 -7.13
CA TRP A 544 -8.33 -18.94 -8.14
C TRP A 544 -8.64 -17.44 -8.08
N LEU A 545 -7.59 -16.64 -7.93
CA LEU A 545 -7.63 -15.19 -7.91
C LEU A 545 -6.96 -14.61 -9.16
N ALA A 546 -7.64 -13.74 -9.89
CA ALA A 546 -7.08 -12.99 -11.02
C ALA A 546 -6.71 -11.57 -10.59
N ALA A 547 -5.47 -11.18 -10.88
CA ALA A 547 -4.89 -9.89 -10.52
C ALA A 547 -4.51 -9.03 -11.75
N PHE A 548 -4.51 -9.61 -12.95
CA PHE A 548 -4.42 -8.93 -14.26
C PHE A 548 -3.12 -8.17 -14.58
N SER A 549 -2.13 -8.18 -13.68
CA SER A 549 -0.89 -7.42 -13.84
C SER A 549 0.20 -7.92 -12.91
N THR A 550 1.48 -7.74 -13.30
CA THR A 550 2.64 -8.12 -12.49
C THR A 550 3.18 -6.99 -11.60
N GLN A 551 2.57 -5.80 -11.65
CA GLN A 551 3.05 -4.61 -10.93
C GLN A 551 3.00 -4.78 -9.40
N ASP A 552 3.85 -4.04 -8.68
CA ASP A 552 3.99 -4.11 -7.22
C ASP A 552 2.68 -3.78 -6.48
N VAL A 553 1.93 -2.79 -6.96
CA VAL A 553 0.63 -2.36 -6.42
C VAL A 553 -0.40 -3.50 -6.44
N VAL A 554 -0.33 -4.35 -7.47
CA VAL A 554 -1.23 -5.49 -7.68
C VAL A 554 -0.79 -6.69 -6.83
N GLN A 555 0.53 -6.92 -6.70
CA GLN A 555 1.07 -7.89 -5.76
C GLN A 555 0.64 -7.58 -4.32
N LYS A 556 0.70 -6.30 -3.91
CA LYS A 556 0.20 -5.85 -2.61
C LYS A 556 -1.31 -6.07 -2.47
N ALA A 557 -2.08 -5.69 -3.48
CA ALA A 557 -3.53 -5.86 -3.50
C ALA A 557 -3.94 -7.33 -3.33
N ALA A 558 -3.32 -8.24 -4.07
CA ALA A 558 -3.55 -9.68 -3.96
C ALA A 558 -3.23 -10.19 -2.54
N GLY A 559 -2.09 -9.78 -1.96
CA GLY A 559 -1.75 -10.14 -0.59
C GLY A 559 -2.77 -9.64 0.44
N ARG A 560 -3.23 -8.40 0.30
CA ARG A 560 -4.27 -7.82 1.18
C ARG A 560 -5.61 -8.53 1.02
N ALA A 561 -6.00 -8.86 -0.21
CA ALA A 561 -7.23 -9.59 -0.53
C ALA A 561 -7.23 -11.00 0.05
N LEU A 562 -6.14 -11.75 -0.11
CA LEU A 562 -6.03 -13.13 0.38
C LEU A 562 -6.31 -13.24 1.88
N PHE A 563 -5.85 -12.28 2.68
CA PHE A 563 -6.04 -12.28 4.13
C PHE A 563 -7.25 -11.43 4.58
N GLY A 564 -8.09 -10.99 3.65
CA GLY A 564 -9.33 -10.25 3.95
C GLY A 564 -9.11 -8.83 4.49
N GLN A 565 -7.93 -8.23 4.30
CA GLN A 565 -7.69 -6.82 4.65
C GLN A 565 -8.50 -5.87 3.78
N VAL A 566 -8.75 -6.27 2.54
CA VAL A 566 -9.66 -5.61 1.61
C VAL A 566 -10.69 -6.61 1.13
N ALA A 567 -11.86 -6.12 0.73
CA ALA A 567 -12.88 -6.97 0.14
C ALA A 567 -12.43 -7.41 -1.25
N ILE A 568 -12.83 -8.63 -1.64
CA ILE A 568 -12.69 -9.08 -3.03
C ILE A 568 -14.02 -8.83 -3.71
N GLY A 569 -14.02 -7.94 -4.70
CA GLY A 569 -15.23 -7.50 -5.38
C GLY A 569 -15.04 -7.15 -6.85
N GLY A 570 -13.88 -7.47 -7.43
CA GLY A 570 -13.66 -7.28 -8.86
C GLY A 570 -14.62 -8.13 -9.71
N ARG A 571 -14.79 -7.72 -10.96
CA ARG A 571 -15.54 -8.42 -12.00
C ARG A 571 -14.64 -8.63 -13.20
N ILE A 572 -14.57 -9.84 -13.71
CA ILE A 572 -13.71 -10.11 -14.85
C ILE A 572 -14.25 -9.37 -16.10
N PRO A 573 -13.42 -8.57 -16.82
CA PRO A 573 -13.90 -7.80 -17.96
C PRO A 573 -13.87 -8.58 -19.30
N VAL A 574 -13.54 -9.87 -19.24
CA VAL A 574 -13.45 -10.80 -20.37
C VAL A 574 -14.05 -12.15 -19.98
N SER A 575 -14.53 -12.90 -20.96
CA SER A 575 -14.98 -14.27 -20.79
C SER A 575 -13.80 -15.21 -20.94
N VAL A 576 -13.66 -16.17 -20.03
CA VAL A 576 -12.70 -17.27 -20.15
C VAL A 576 -13.48 -18.53 -20.53
N PRO A 577 -13.31 -19.05 -21.75
CA PRO A 577 -14.00 -20.24 -22.25
C PRO A 577 -14.08 -21.38 -21.23
N GLY A 578 -15.29 -21.87 -20.96
CA GLY A 578 -15.53 -22.99 -20.04
C GLY A 578 -15.30 -22.69 -18.56
N VAL A 579 -14.97 -21.46 -18.18
CA VAL A 579 -14.60 -21.09 -16.81
C VAL A 579 -15.51 -20.01 -16.24
N VAL A 580 -15.60 -18.83 -16.86
CA VAL A 580 -16.30 -17.65 -16.33
C VAL A 580 -16.70 -16.72 -17.47
N LYS A 581 -17.83 -16.00 -17.34
CA LYS A 581 -18.25 -14.98 -18.32
C LYS A 581 -17.83 -13.58 -17.89
N ALA A 582 -17.65 -12.68 -18.86
CA ALA A 582 -17.44 -11.27 -18.57
C ALA A 582 -18.55 -10.71 -17.65
N GLY A 583 -18.14 -9.90 -16.68
CA GLY A 583 -18.99 -9.33 -15.65
C GLY A 583 -19.18 -10.19 -14.40
N GLU A 584 -18.68 -11.44 -14.38
CA GLU A 584 -18.77 -12.32 -13.21
C GLU A 584 -17.57 -12.15 -12.24
N GLY A 585 -17.74 -12.62 -11.00
CA GLY A 585 -16.71 -12.58 -9.96
C GLY A 585 -17.33 -12.81 -8.57
N LEU A 586 -16.71 -13.66 -7.77
CA LEU A 586 -17.18 -13.97 -6.42
C LEU A 586 -16.85 -12.81 -5.47
N ASN A 587 -17.77 -12.54 -4.53
CA ASN A 587 -17.57 -11.51 -3.51
C ASN A 587 -17.10 -12.13 -2.20
N VAL A 588 -16.04 -11.55 -1.62
CA VAL A 588 -15.58 -11.87 -0.27
C VAL A 588 -15.51 -10.58 0.52
N ALA A 589 -16.24 -10.50 1.63
CA ALA A 589 -16.22 -9.33 2.49
C ALA A 589 -14.85 -9.16 3.14
N ALA A 590 -14.43 -7.91 3.35
CA ALA A 590 -13.26 -7.65 4.18
C ALA A 590 -13.51 -8.13 5.61
N ASN A 591 -12.52 -8.75 6.22
CA ASN A 591 -12.49 -9.04 7.64
C ASN A 591 -11.71 -7.94 8.34
N THR A 592 -12.33 -7.14 9.21
CA THR A 592 -11.62 -6.04 9.89
C THR A 592 -10.56 -6.53 10.87
N MET A 593 -10.61 -7.80 11.29
CA MET A 593 -9.78 -8.37 12.37
C MET A 593 -9.84 -7.53 13.66
N ARG A 594 -11.02 -6.94 13.94
CA ARG A 594 -11.29 -6.16 15.15
C ARG A 594 -12.39 -6.83 15.97
N LEU A 595 -12.43 -6.51 17.26
CA LEU A 595 -13.48 -6.95 18.17
C LEU A 595 -14.85 -6.51 17.67
N ARG A 596 -15.82 -7.42 17.73
CA ARG A 596 -17.24 -7.15 17.45
C ARG A 596 -17.96 -6.85 18.77
N ALA A 597 -19.05 -6.08 18.72
CA ALA A 597 -19.90 -5.94 19.90
C ALA A 597 -20.47 -7.31 20.30
N ALA A 598 -20.55 -7.57 21.59
CA ALA A 598 -21.13 -8.80 22.11
C ALA A 598 -22.60 -8.96 21.73
N SER A 599 -22.97 -10.21 21.43
CA SER A 599 -24.35 -10.65 21.27
C SER A 599 -25.19 -10.40 22.54
N PRO A 600 -26.52 -10.18 22.41
CA PRO A 600 -27.42 -10.06 23.56
C PRO A 600 -27.33 -11.25 24.52
N GLU A 601 -27.11 -12.45 23.99
CA GLU A 601 -26.96 -13.68 24.75
C GLU A 601 -25.68 -13.67 25.60
N MET A 602 -24.54 -13.25 25.02
CA MET A 602 -23.30 -13.09 25.78
C MET A 602 -23.45 -12.02 26.86
N ALA A 603 -24.06 -10.87 26.53
CA ALA A 603 -24.29 -9.80 27.49
C ALA A 603 -25.18 -10.25 28.66
N ALA A 604 -26.26 -11.00 28.38
CA ALA A 604 -27.16 -11.52 29.41
C ALA A 604 -26.46 -12.50 30.36
N ARG A 605 -25.56 -13.36 29.85
CA ARG A 605 -24.79 -14.29 30.68
C ARG A 605 -23.89 -13.58 31.69
N LEU A 606 -23.41 -12.38 31.37
CA LEU A 606 -22.49 -11.63 32.25
C LEU A 606 -23.18 -10.89 33.40
N LYS A 607 -24.51 -10.96 33.51
CA LYS A 607 -25.28 -10.31 34.57
C LYS A 607 -24.78 -10.61 36.00
N PRO A 608 -24.41 -11.86 36.37
CA PRO A 608 -23.87 -12.13 37.71
C PRO A 608 -22.59 -11.37 38.03
N ALA A 609 -21.72 -11.13 37.04
CA ALA A 609 -20.51 -10.35 37.23
C ALA A 609 -20.84 -8.85 37.45
N SER A 610 -21.83 -8.31 36.73
CA SER A 610 -22.34 -6.96 36.96
C SER A 610 -22.94 -6.80 38.36
N GLU A 611 -23.74 -7.76 38.84
CA GLU A 611 -24.37 -7.72 40.17
C GLU A 611 -23.32 -7.72 41.30
N ILE A 612 -22.18 -8.41 41.13
CA ILE A 612 -21.05 -8.36 42.06
C ILE A 612 -20.43 -6.95 42.10
N LEU A 613 -20.28 -6.31 40.94
CA LEU A 613 -19.70 -4.98 40.82
C LEU A 613 -20.60 -3.90 41.42
N ASP A 614 -21.91 -3.98 41.20
CA ASP A 614 -22.87 -3.06 41.80
C ASP A 614 -22.83 -3.14 43.33
N ARG A 615 -22.82 -4.35 43.89
CA ARG A 615 -22.65 -4.56 45.34
C ARG A 615 -21.32 -4.00 45.84
N ALA A 616 -20.23 -4.19 45.11
CA ALA A 616 -18.92 -3.68 45.48
C ALA A 616 -18.89 -2.13 45.52
N VAL A 617 -19.66 -1.45 44.67
CA VAL A 617 -19.85 0.01 44.73
C VAL A 617 -20.62 0.41 46.00
N GLU A 618 -21.72 -0.29 46.31
CA GLU A 618 -22.51 -0.04 47.52
C GLU A 618 -21.69 -0.23 48.81
N GLU A 619 -20.85 -1.26 48.84
CA GLU A 619 -19.93 -1.57 49.93
C GLU A 619 -18.68 -0.66 49.96
N LYS A 620 -18.57 0.28 49.03
CA LYS A 620 -17.45 1.23 48.91
C LYS A 620 -16.09 0.55 48.73
N ALA A 621 -16.03 -0.52 47.94
CA ALA A 621 -14.76 -1.09 47.50
C ALA A 621 -14.04 -0.16 46.49
N PHE A 622 -14.81 0.55 45.68
CA PHE A 622 -14.39 1.63 44.77
C PHE A 622 -15.63 2.47 44.38
N PRO A 623 -15.46 3.72 43.89
CA PRO A 623 -16.59 4.56 43.48
C PRO A 623 -17.38 4.07 42.25
N GLY A 624 -16.69 3.38 41.35
CA GLY A 624 -17.21 2.95 40.06
C GLY A 624 -16.09 2.41 39.15
N GLY A 625 -16.46 1.99 37.95
CA GLY A 625 -15.54 1.32 37.05
C GLY A 625 -16.13 0.89 35.72
N VAL A 626 -15.30 0.19 34.94
CA VAL A 626 -15.65 -0.44 33.68
C VAL A 626 -15.15 -1.88 33.68
N LEU A 627 -16.05 -2.83 33.43
CA LEU A 627 -15.75 -4.22 33.12
C LEU A 627 -15.80 -4.39 31.60
N ALA A 628 -14.72 -4.90 31.00
CA ALA A 628 -14.70 -5.34 29.61
C ALA A 628 -14.34 -6.83 29.54
N VAL A 629 -15.14 -7.59 28.82
CA VAL A 629 -14.98 -9.04 28.66
C VAL A 629 -14.95 -9.36 27.17
N GLY A 630 -13.83 -9.91 26.71
CA GLY A 630 -13.67 -10.37 25.35
C GLY A 630 -13.74 -11.88 25.26
N TYR A 631 -14.57 -12.43 24.38
CA TYR A 631 -14.71 -13.87 24.20
C TYR A 631 -14.93 -14.19 22.72
N ARG A 632 -14.06 -15.03 22.14
CA ARG A 632 -14.14 -15.45 20.72
C ARG A 632 -14.34 -14.28 19.74
N GLY A 633 -13.65 -13.17 19.99
CA GLY A 633 -13.69 -11.96 19.17
C GLY A 633 -14.91 -11.06 19.37
N GLU A 634 -15.78 -11.35 20.32
CA GLU A 634 -16.86 -10.46 20.80
C GLU A 634 -16.41 -9.71 22.06
N LEU A 635 -16.87 -8.46 22.24
CA LEU A 635 -16.57 -7.58 23.37
C LEU A 635 -17.85 -7.11 24.04
N ALA A 636 -18.04 -7.51 25.29
CA ALA A 636 -19.04 -6.94 26.19
C ALA A 636 -18.38 -5.90 27.10
N VAL A 637 -18.97 -4.71 27.22
CA VAL A 637 -18.47 -3.65 28.10
C VAL A 637 -19.59 -3.13 28.97
N HIS A 638 -19.32 -3.00 30.27
CA HIS A 638 -20.26 -2.58 31.28
C HIS A 638 -19.62 -1.52 32.19
N SER A 639 -20.16 -0.30 32.18
CA SER A 639 -19.80 0.76 33.13
C SER A 639 -20.75 0.79 34.31
N PHE A 640 -20.21 1.04 35.51
CA PHE A 640 -20.97 1.06 36.77
C PHE A 640 -20.45 2.15 37.71
N GLY A 641 -21.32 2.63 38.61
CA GLY A 641 -20.97 3.63 39.62
C GLY A 641 -20.61 5.03 39.08
N LYS A 642 -19.85 5.78 39.88
CA LYS A 642 -19.43 7.16 39.60
C LYS A 642 -17.91 7.31 39.69
N GLN A 643 -17.37 8.42 39.21
CA GLN A 643 -15.92 8.66 39.25
C GLN A 643 -15.38 8.92 40.67
N THR A 644 -16.21 9.44 41.59
CA THR A 644 -15.91 9.61 43.02
C THR A 644 -17.14 9.23 43.86
N TYR A 645 -17.00 9.17 45.19
CA TYR A 645 -18.14 8.92 46.09
C TYR A 645 -19.08 10.14 46.25
N ASP A 646 -18.76 11.29 45.65
CA ASP A 646 -19.59 12.47 45.76
C ASP A 646 -20.93 12.28 45.05
N ALA A 647 -22.02 12.73 45.67
CA ALA A 647 -23.36 12.59 45.09
C ALA A 647 -23.48 13.26 43.70
N LYS A 648 -22.73 14.35 43.47
CA LYS A 648 -22.69 15.11 42.20
C LYS A 648 -21.56 14.65 41.25
N ALA A 649 -20.82 13.60 41.59
CA ALA A 649 -19.76 13.10 40.72
C ALA A 649 -20.31 12.62 39.37
N PRO A 650 -19.58 12.83 38.27
CA PRO A 650 -19.93 12.25 36.98
C PRO A 650 -20.06 10.72 37.07
N VAL A 651 -21.02 10.17 36.32
CA VAL A 651 -21.14 8.73 36.13
C VAL A 651 -19.93 8.20 35.35
N VAL A 652 -19.54 6.96 35.62
CA VAL A 652 -18.55 6.29 34.78
C VAL A 652 -19.17 5.97 33.42
N THR A 653 -18.42 6.23 32.36
CA THR A 653 -18.78 5.91 30.98
C THR A 653 -17.73 4.99 30.37
N LEU A 654 -18.05 4.40 29.21
CA LEU A 654 -17.10 3.55 28.45
C LEU A 654 -15.84 4.32 28.01
N GLU A 655 -15.93 5.65 27.91
CA GLU A 655 -14.84 6.55 27.53
C GLU A 655 -14.03 7.05 28.74
N THR A 656 -14.38 6.63 29.96
CA THR A 656 -13.67 7.04 31.17
C THR A 656 -12.25 6.45 31.16
N ILE A 657 -11.26 7.33 31.27
CA ILE A 657 -9.84 7.00 31.28
C ILE A 657 -9.41 6.79 32.73
N TYR A 658 -8.70 5.69 32.99
CA TYR A 658 -8.15 5.37 34.31
C TYR A 658 -6.63 5.48 34.30
N ASP A 659 -6.07 5.91 35.43
CA ASP A 659 -4.67 5.63 35.73
C ASP A 659 -4.55 4.12 35.95
N VAL A 660 -3.87 3.42 35.03
CA VAL A 660 -3.76 1.97 35.06
C VAL A 660 -2.49 1.49 35.77
N ALA A 661 -1.87 2.33 36.60
CA ALA A 661 -0.65 2.09 37.39
C ALA A 661 -0.28 0.61 37.58
N SER A 662 0.94 0.23 37.18
CA SER A 662 1.46 -1.14 37.03
C SER A 662 1.02 -1.94 35.81
N LEU A 663 -0.15 -1.70 35.19
CA LEU A 663 -0.42 -2.28 33.86
C LEU A 663 0.56 -1.74 32.78
N THR A 664 1.20 -0.60 33.03
CA THR A 664 2.34 -0.08 32.24
C THR A 664 3.44 -1.13 32.04
N LYS A 665 3.75 -1.92 33.07
CA LYS A 665 4.76 -2.98 33.01
C LYS A 665 4.42 -3.96 31.90
N ALA A 666 3.21 -4.50 31.94
CA ALA A 666 2.78 -5.56 31.06
C ALA A 666 2.45 -5.05 29.64
N VAL A 667 1.67 -3.97 29.53
CA VAL A 667 1.20 -3.44 28.25
C VAL A 667 2.32 -2.75 27.47
N VAL A 668 3.18 -1.96 28.14
CA VAL A 668 4.20 -1.15 27.47
C VAL A 668 5.57 -1.79 27.58
N THR A 669 6.12 -1.93 28.79
CA THR A 669 7.54 -2.30 28.95
C THR A 669 7.81 -3.74 28.54
N THR A 670 7.00 -4.70 28.97
CA THR A 670 7.11 -6.10 28.59
C THR A 670 6.93 -6.29 27.09
N THR A 671 5.92 -5.66 26.49
CA THR A 671 5.71 -5.68 25.03
C THR A 671 6.89 -5.04 24.29
N ALA A 672 7.45 -3.93 24.78
CA ALA A 672 8.63 -3.31 24.17
C ALA A 672 9.86 -4.22 24.23
N MET A 673 10.08 -4.88 25.38
CA MET A 673 11.13 -5.88 25.52
C MET A 673 10.91 -7.07 24.59
N ALA A 674 9.67 -7.55 24.44
CA ALA A 674 9.31 -8.61 23.52
C ALA A 674 9.63 -8.25 22.06
N THR A 675 9.29 -7.03 21.64
CA THR A 675 9.65 -6.50 20.31
C THR A 675 11.17 -6.43 20.11
N MET A 676 11.93 -6.02 21.13
CA MET A 676 13.39 -5.95 21.04
C MET A 676 14.07 -7.33 21.03
N VAL A 677 13.53 -8.29 21.78
CA VAL A 677 13.98 -9.69 21.76
C VAL A 677 13.70 -10.32 20.40
N ALA A 678 12.49 -10.12 19.86
CA ALA A 678 12.13 -10.61 18.52
C ALA A 678 13.03 -10.03 17.42
N ALA A 679 13.44 -8.76 17.56
CA ALA A 679 14.38 -8.09 16.66
C ALA A 679 15.87 -8.40 16.95
N ASN A 680 16.16 -9.31 17.89
CA ASN A 680 17.51 -9.67 18.35
C ASN A 680 18.36 -8.48 18.84
N ARG A 681 17.71 -7.40 19.31
CA ARG A 681 18.36 -6.20 19.88
C ARG A 681 18.64 -6.36 21.37
N VAL A 682 17.89 -7.23 22.05
CA VAL A 682 18.09 -7.60 23.45
C VAL A 682 18.03 -9.12 23.55
N GLN A 683 18.92 -9.73 24.33
CA GLN A 683 18.87 -11.16 24.66
C GLN A 683 18.41 -11.34 26.10
N LEU A 684 17.52 -12.31 26.35
CA LEU A 684 16.96 -12.56 27.69
C LEU A 684 18.03 -12.96 28.71
N GLU A 685 19.03 -13.74 28.30
CA GLU A 685 20.13 -14.18 29.18
C GLU A 685 21.28 -13.17 29.25
N ALA A 686 21.22 -12.04 28.54
CA ALA A 686 22.30 -11.07 28.61
C ALA A 686 22.34 -10.42 29.99
N PRO A 687 23.54 -10.24 30.58
CA PRO A 687 23.70 -9.54 31.84
C PRO A 687 23.32 -8.06 31.70
N LEU A 688 22.77 -7.46 32.75
CA LEU A 688 22.31 -6.06 32.74
C LEU A 688 23.41 -5.06 32.35
N GLU A 689 24.65 -5.30 32.77
CA GLU A 689 25.78 -4.43 32.49
C GLU A 689 26.04 -4.20 31.00
N ARG A 690 25.59 -5.13 30.14
CA ARG A 690 25.68 -4.98 28.69
C ARG A 690 24.89 -3.77 28.18
N PHE A 691 23.75 -3.47 28.79
CA PHE A 691 22.86 -2.39 28.39
C PHE A 691 22.98 -1.18 29.33
N LEU A 692 23.35 -1.43 30.59
CA LEU A 692 23.51 -0.45 31.65
C LEU A 692 24.88 -0.63 32.30
N PRO A 693 25.99 -0.16 31.70
CA PRO A 693 27.35 -0.39 32.22
C PRO A 693 27.56 0.06 33.67
N GLU A 694 26.81 1.06 34.11
CA GLU A 694 26.81 1.57 35.49
C GLU A 694 26.35 0.52 36.51
N TRP A 695 25.61 -0.51 36.07
CA TRP A 695 25.18 -1.64 36.88
C TRP A 695 26.35 -2.39 37.52
N ALA A 696 27.49 -2.52 36.83
CA ALA A 696 28.65 -3.22 37.38
C ALA A 696 29.25 -2.54 38.64
N LYS A 697 28.97 -1.25 38.84
CA LYS A 697 29.54 -0.44 39.94
C LYS A 697 28.72 -0.47 41.24
N GLY A 698 27.55 -1.09 41.23
CA GLY A 698 26.69 -1.14 42.41
C GLY A 698 27.13 -2.21 43.44
N PRO A 699 26.52 -2.21 44.63
CA PRO A 699 26.81 -3.17 45.70
C PRO A 699 26.43 -4.61 45.30
N ASN A 700 26.94 -5.61 46.04
CA ASN A 700 26.70 -7.04 45.78
C ASN A 700 27.28 -7.54 44.44
N SER A 701 28.56 -7.23 44.15
CA SER A 701 29.23 -7.56 42.87
C SER A 701 29.12 -9.05 42.48
N GLU A 702 29.18 -9.96 43.45
CA GLU A 702 29.06 -11.43 43.23
C GLU A 702 27.69 -11.88 42.71
N TRP A 703 26.65 -11.07 42.92
CA TRP A 703 25.29 -11.34 42.45
C TRP A 703 24.93 -10.49 41.24
N ARG A 704 25.41 -9.24 41.17
CA ARG A 704 25.05 -8.31 40.10
C ARG A 704 25.43 -8.78 38.71
N ASN A 705 26.61 -9.40 38.55
CA ASN A 705 27.06 -9.95 37.26
C ASN A 705 26.18 -11.12 36.76
N LYS A 706 25.40 -11.75 37.65
CA LYS A 706 24.43 -12.81 37.31
C LYS A 706 23.03 -12.27 36.98
N VAL A 707 22.74 -10.99 37.21
CA VAL A 707 21.41 -10.43 36.91
C VAL A 707 21.26 -10.25 35.40
N THR A 708 20.24 -10.88 34.83
CA THR A 708 19.92 -10.84 33.40
C THR A 708 18.60 -10.11 33.15
N VAL A 709 18.35 -9.80 31.88
CA VAL A 709 17.05 -9.23 31.45
C VAL A 709 15.89 -10.16 31.83
N ARG A 710 16.07 -11.48 31.71
CA ARG A 710 15.09 -12.48 32.16
C ARG A 710 14.79 -12.31 33.64
N HIS A 711 15.79 -12.14 34.50
CA HIS A 711 15.57 -11.96 35.94
C HIS A 711 14.74 -10.71 36.26
N LEU A 712 14.92 -9.61 35.52
CA LEU A 712 14.06 -8.43 35.68
C LEU A 712 12.61 -8.72 35.29
N LEU A 713 12.39 -9.35 34.12
CA LEU A 713 11.06 -9.68 33.63
C LEU A 713 10.32 -10.70 34.51
N LEU A 714 11.04 -11.64 35.13
CA LEU A 714 10.48 -12.64 36.04
C LEU A 714 10.31 -12.14 37.47
N HIS A 715 10.68 -10.89 37.77
CA HIS A 715 10.73 -10.38 39.14
C HIS A 715 11.58 -11.25 40.07
N SER A 716 12.74 -11.72 39.59
CA SER A 716 13.63 -12.62 40.32
C SER A 716 15.08 -12.11 40.36
N SER A 717 15.30 -10.81 40.19
CA SER A 717 16.64 -10.21 40.14
C SER A 717 17.30 -10.01 41.49
N GLY A 718 16.55 -10.18 42.58
CA GLY A 718 17.00 -9.82 43.93
C GLY A 718 16.85 -8.34 44.26
N LEU A 719 16.34 -7.50 43.35
CA LEU A 719 15.98 -6.12 43.69
C LEU A 719 14.75 -6.10 44.62
N PRO A 720 14.68 -5.16 45.59
CA PRO A 720 13.52 -5.02 46.45
C PRO A 720 12.28 -4.57 45.65
N ASP A 721 11.11 -4.73 46.26
CA ASP A 721 9.81 -4.37 45.70
C ASP A 721 9.73 -2.88 45.31
N PHE A 722 10.00 -1.98 46.26
CA PHE A 722 9.82 -0.54 46.11
C PHE A 722 10.75 0.27 47.03
N ARG A 723 11.10 1.48 46.59
CA ARG A 723 11.83 2.49 47.37
C ARG A 723 11.27 3.87 47.07
N ARG A 724 11.29 4.76 48.08
CA ARG A 724 10.78 6.14 47.97
C ARG A 724 11.81 7.11 47.39
N TYR A 725 12.41 6.77 46.24
CA TYR A 725 13.47 7.60 45.64
C TYR A 725 13.01 9.03 45.31
N TYR A 726 11.73 9.22 45.02
CA TYR A 726 11.12 10.54 44.82
C TYR A 726 11.28 11.52 46.00
N LEU A 727 11.60 11.03 47.21
CA LEU A 727 11.93 11.87 48.37
C LEU A 727 13.41 12.28 48.40
N GLU A 728 14.27 11.57 47.70
CA GLU A 728 15.73 11.72 47.76
C GLU A 728 16.29 12.46 46.54
N VAL A 729 15.72 12.21 45.36
CA VAL A 729 16.24 12.71 44.08
C VAL A 729 15.10 13.17 43.18
N LYS A 730 15.40 14.10 42.27
CA LYS A 730 14.47 14.61 41.26
C LYS A 730 14.91 14.22 39.87
N GLY A 731 13.92 14.03 38.99
CA GLY A 731 14.14 13.77 37.57
C GLY A 731 14.56 12.34 37.28
N LYS A 732 14.30 11.93 36.03
CA LYS A 732 14.54 10.57 35.55
C LYS A 732 15.96 10.07 35.82
N LYS A 733 16.98 10.86 35.49
CA LYS A 733 18.39 10.49 35.66
C LYS A 733 18.72 10.15 37.13
N GLY A 734 18.19 10.93 38.08
CA GLY A 734 18.41 10.69 39.50
C GLY A 734 17.77 9.39 39.98
N ILE A 735 16.51 9.14 39.59
CA ILE A 735 15.78 7.92 39.95
C ILE A 735 16.46 6.68 39.34
N VAL A 736 16.87 6.74 38.07
CA VAL A 736 17.60 5.65 37.42
C VAL A 736 18.96 5.41 38.09
N ALA A 737 19.69 6.46 38.48
CA ALA A 737 20.93 6.30 39.23
C ALA A 737 20.73 5.62 40.59
N LYS A 738 19.64 5.93 41.30
CA LYS A 738 19.26 5.25 42.54
C LYS A 738 18.92 3.78 42.30
N ALA A 739 18.09 3.50 41.29
CA ALA A 739 17.76 2.13 40.90
C ALA A 739 19.01 1.31 40.51
N LEU A 740 19.95 1.91 39.78
CA LEU A 740 21.22 1.29 39.40
C LEU A 740 22.13 1.03 40.60
N ALA A 741 22.03 1.79 41.68
CA ALA A 741 22.84 1.64 42.89
C ALA A 741 22.16 0.81 44.00
N GLU A 742 20.92 0.37 43.80
CA GLU A 742 20.15 -0.34 44.83
C GLU A 742 20.82 -1.68 45.20
N PRO A 743 20.99 -1.98 46.50
CA PRO A 743 21.41 -3.29 46.99
C PRO A 743 20.44 -4.41 46.63
N LEU A 744 20.99 -5.59 46.34
CA LEU A 744 20.20 -6.80 46.15
C LEU A 744 19.89 -7.43 47.51
N VAL A 745 18.63 -7.81 47.73
CA VAL A 745 18.13 -8.43 48.96
C VAL A 745 18.07 -9.96 48.89
N ALA A 746 18.34 -10.55 47.72
CA ALA A 746 18.41 -11.99 47.49
C ALA A 746 19.32 -12.30 46.28
N GLU A 747 19.82 -13.54 46.19
CA GLU A 747 20.56 -13.99 45.01
C GLU A 747 19.62 -14.08 43.78
N PRO A 748 20.03 -13.62 42.59
CA PRO A 748 19.20 -13.67 41.39
C PRO A 748 18.73 -15.09 41.06
N GLY A 749 17.45 -15.24 40.76
CA GLY A 749 16.80 -16.52 40.43
C GLY A 749 16.32 -17.31 41.65
N THR A 750 16.69 -16.93 42.87
CA THR A 750 16.37 -17.71 44.08
C THR A 750 15.06 -17.33 44.76
N LYS A 751 14.50 -16.15 44.46
CA LYS A 751 13.25 -15.66 45.04
C LYS A 751 12.49 -14.79 44.05
N ILE A 752 11.15 -14.94 44.02
CA ILE A 752 10.26 -13.98 43.35
C ILE A 752 10.00 -12.78 44.28
N GLU A 753 10.34 -11.58 43.84
CA GLU A 753 10.09 -10.30 44.51
C GLU A 753 9.56 -9.30 43.49
N TYR A 754 8.28 -8.90 43.61
CA TYR A 754 7.63 -8.01 42.64
C TYR A 754 8.22 -6.59 42.70
N SER A 755 9.28 -6.39 41.91
CA SER A 755 10.10 -5.17 41.91
C SER A 755 9.69 -4.14 40.85
N ASP A 756 9.29 -2.94 41.31
CA ASP A 756 9.14 -1.75 40.48
C ASP A 756 10.49 -1.26 39.95
N ILE A 757 11.53 -1.38 40.77
CA ILE A 757 12.90 -0.94 40.44
C ILE A 757 13.42 -1.69 39.22
N GLY A 758 13.15 -3.00 39.14
CA GLY A 758 13.51 -3.78 37.96
C GLY A 758 12.86 -3.27 36.67
N PHE A 759 11.60 -2.82 36.74
CA PHE A 759 10.90 -2.28 35.58
C PHE A 759 11.29 -0.82 35.24
N ILE A 760 11.75 -0.03 36.21
CA ILE A 760 12.43 1.24 35.94
C ILE A 760 13.66 0.99 35.06
N LEU A 761 14.48 -0.01 35.42
CA LEU A 761 15.68 -0.37 34.65
C LEU A 761 15.33 -0.96 33.27
N LEU A 762 14.28 -1.79 33.14
CA LEU A 762 13.81 -2.26 31.83
C LEU A 762 13.35 -1.10 30.94
N GLY A 763 12.65 -0.11 31.51
CA GLY A 763 12.27 1.11 30.79
C GLY A 763 13.49 1.87 30.28
N GLU A 764 14.55 2.00 31.09
CA GLU A 764 15.82 2.62 30.68
C GLU A 764 16.51 1.81 29.57
N ILE A 765 16.51 0.47 29.64
CA ILE A 765 17.06 -0.39 28.57
C ILE A 765 16.34 -0.15 27.25
N VAL A 766 15.00 -0.07 27.27
CA VAL A 766 14.21 0.24 26.07
C VAL A 766 14.67 1.56 25.44
N GLU A 767 14.87 2.61 26.24
CA GLU A 767 15.28 3.91 25.70
C GLU A 767 16.71 3.90 25.15
N ARG A 768 17.67 3.32 25.88
CA ARG A 768 19.07 3.25 25.44
C ARG A 768 19.23 2.40 24.19
N VAL A 769 18.54 1.26 24.12
CA VAL A 769 18.63 0.36 22.97
C VAL A 769 17.91 0.96 21.76
N SER A 770 16.72 1.53 21.94
CA SER A 770 15.94 2.08 20.81
C SER A 770 16.41 3.44 20.33
N GLY A 771 17.08 4.24 21.18
CA GLY A 771 17.38 5.64 20.95
C GLY A 771 16.14 6.56 21.02
N ARG A 772 15.02 6.08 21.61
CA ARG A 772 13.75 6.80 21.70
C ARG A 772 13.21 6.80 23.12
N PRO A 773 12.53 7.87 23.57
CA PRO A 773 11.76 7.86 24.81
C PRO A 773 10.71 6.74 24.83
N LEU A 774 10.43 6.17 26.00
CA LEU A 774 9.56 5.00 26.16
C LEU A 774 8.13 5.26 25.67
N ASP A 775 7.59 6.46 25.91
CA ASP A 775 6.26 6.87 25.46
C ASP A 775 6.17 6.97 23.94
N GLN A 776 7.20 7.51 23.28
CA GLN A 776 7.27 7.57 21.81
C GLN A 776 7.41 6.17 21.21
N PHE A 777 8.30 5.34 21.77
CA PHE A 777 8.45 3.95 21.34
C PHE A 777 7.12 3.19 21.46
N ALA A 778 6.45 3.29 22.61
CA ALA A 778 5.16 2.65 22.85
C ALA A 778 4.11 3.12 21.86
N ARG A 779 4.01 4.44 21.64
CA ARG A 779 3.04 5.03 20.71
C ARG A 779 3.21 4.49 19.30
N GLU A 780 4.44 4.43 18.78
CA GLU A 780 4.70 4.04 17.39
C GLU A 780 4.67 2.54 17.17
N ARG A 781 5.14 1.75 18.15
CA ARG A 781 5.34 0.30 17.99
C ARG A 781 4.20 -0.54 18.55
N ILE A 782 3.38 0.01 19.44
CA ILE A 782 2.34 -0.74 20.16
C ILE A 782 0.98 -0.05 20.00
N LEU A 783 0.85 1.20 20.45
CA LEU A 783 -0.47 1.84 20.62
C LEU A 783 -1.12 2.23 19.28
N THR A 784 -0.39 2.94 18.41
CA THR A 784 -0.89 3.38 17.10
C THR A 784 -1.22 2.19 16.19
N PRO A 785 -0.35 1.15 16.07
CA PRO A 785 -0.69 -0.05 15.29
C PRO A 785 -1.99 -0.74 15.76
N LEU A 786 -2.28 -0.72 17.06
CA LEU A 786 -3.51 -1.32 17.60
C LEU A 786 -4.72 -0.39 17.54
N GLY A 787 -4.52 0.89 17.21
CA GLY A 787 -5.56 1.91 17.22
C GLY A 787 -5.99 2.31 18.65
N MET A 788 -5.09 2.20 19.63
CA MET A 788 -5.31 2.57 21.02
C MET A 788 -5.14 4.09 21.20
N ASN A 789 -6.20 4.85 20.88
CA ASN A 789 -6.13 6.31 20.77
C ASN A 789 -6.28 7.06 22.10
N ASP A 790 -6.85 6.43 23.12
CA ASP A 790 -7.03 6.99 24.47
C ASP A 790 -6.03 6.41 25.49
N THR A 791 -5.05 5.64 25.01
CA THR A 791 -3.95 5.10 25.80
C THR A 791 -2.72 5.97 25.66
N LEU A 792 -2.25 6.56 26.76
CA LEU A 792 -1.14 7.51 26.72
C LEU A 792 -0.45 7.67 28.07
N PHE A 793 0.77 8.19 28.02
CA PHE A 793 1.43 8.81 29.16
C PHE A 793 1.08 10.30 29.21
N ASN A 794 1.11 10.89 30.42
CA ASN A 794 0.97 12.34 30.61
C ASN A 794 -0.25 12.96 29.86
N PRO A 795 -1.48 12.56 30.21
CA PRO A 795 -2.66 13.06 29.52
C PRO A 795 -2.78 14.58 29.62
N THR A 796 -3.25 15.21 28.54
CA THR A 796 -3.39 16.67 28.49
C THR A 796 -4.50 17.15 29.42
N LYS A 797 -4.42 18.42 29.85
CA LYS A 797 -5.45 19.03 30.72
C LYS A 797 -6.86 18.98 30.12
N SER A 798 -6.99 18.98 28.79
CA SER A 798 -8.28 18.85 28.09
C SER A 798 -8.96 17.50 28.32
N LEU A 799 -8.20 16.44 28.58
CA LEU A 799 -8.74 15.11 28.87
C LEU A 799 -9.17 14.93 30.32
N ARG A 800 -8.85 15.88 31.21
CA ARG A 800 -9.08 15.75 32.66
C ARG A 800 -10.54 15.40 33.01
N GLY A 801 -11.52 15.95 32.30
CA GLY A 801 -12.95 15.63 32.52
C GLY A 801 -13.34 14.19 32.16
N ARG A 802 -12.55 13.51 31.32
CA ARG A 802 -12.71 12.09 30.97
C ARG A 802 -11.92 11.16 31.89
N ILE A 803 -11.07 11.69 32.77
CA ILE A 803 -10.19 10.88 33.63
C ILE A 803 -10.83 10.73 35.01
N ALA A 804 -10.91 9.52 35.53
CA ALA A 804 -11.32 9.30 36.92
C ALA A 804 -10.27 9.90 37.89
N PRO A 805 -10.66 10.72 38.89
CA PRO A 805 -9.72 11.20 39.91
C PRO A 805 -9.11 10.04 40.68
N THR A 806 -7.79 10.04 40.88
CA THR A 806 -7.04 8.89 41.38
C THR A 806 -7.07 8.78 42.92
N GLU A 807 -6.38 9.66 43.64
CA GLU A 807 -6.28 9.61 45.11
C GLU A 807 -6.29 11.04 45.65
N ASP A 808 -6.91 11.26 46.81
CA ASP A 808 -6.73 12.48 47.59
C ASP A 808 -5.46 12.35 48.45
N ASP A 809 -4.30 12.52 47.81
CA ASP A 809 -2.99 12.27 48.42
C ASP A 809 -2.73 13.27 49.56
N LYS A 810 -2.86 12.80 50.81
CA LYS A 810 -2.60 13.58 52.01
C LYS A 810 -1.13 13.61 52.44
N THR A 811 -0.28 12.78 51.83
CA THR A 811 1.07 12.51 52.33
C THR A 811 2.16 13.24 51.55
N PHE A 812 2.16 13.14 50.22
CA PHE A 812 3.22 13.65 49.37
C PHE A 812 2.78 14.90 48.62
N ARG A 813 1.80 14.79 47.72
CA ARG A 813 1.33 15.90 46.87
C ARG A 813 0.35 16.83 47.60
N LYS A 814 -0.24 16.39 48.71
CA LYS A 814 -1.20 17.15 49.55
C LYS A 814 -2.37 17.72 48.76
N ARG A 815 -2.85 16.98 47.75
CA ARG A 815 -3.94 17.38 46.85
C ARG A 815 -4.54 16.16 46.15
N LEU A 816 -5.73 16.34 45.59
CA LEU A 816 -6.32 15.40 44.65
C LEU A 816 -5.42 15.19 43.42
N VAL A 817 -4.99 13.95 43.23
CA VAL A 817 -4.26 13.47 42.05
C VAL A 817 -5.29 13.17 40.96
N HIS A 818 -5.19 13.86 39.82
CA HIS A 818 -6.17 13.75 38.75
C HIS A 818 -5.56 14.12 37.40
N GLY A 819 -5.47 13.15 36.48
CA GLY A 819 -4.78 13.32 35.19
C GLY A 819 -3.25 13.37 35.31
N GLU A 820 -2.70 12.89 36.41
CA GLU A 820 -1.26 12.76 36.67
C GLU A 820 -1.02 11.37 37.26
N VAL A 821 0.10 10.73 36.91
CA VAL A 821 0.41 9.37 37.39
C VAL A 821 0.42 9.30 38.91
N HIS A 822 -0.23 8.27 39.44
CA HIS A 822 -0.34 7.96 40.87
C HIS A 822 1.03 7.73 41.50
N ASP A 823 1.80 6.81 40.93
CA ASP A 823 3.11 6.40 41.42
C ASP A 823 4.07 7.60 41.53
N GLN A 824 4.63 7.78 42.73
CA GLN A 824 5.42 8.96 43.04
C GLN A 824 6.80 8.95 42.36
N ASN A 825 7.41 7.77 42.16
CA ASN A 825 8.67 7.65 41.42
C ASN A 825 8.46 8.00 39.95
N ALA A 826 7.44 7.43 39.29
CA ALA A 826 7.10 7.72 37.90
C ALA A 826 6.78 9.21 37.72
N TRP A 827 6.03 9.82 38.64
CA TRP A 827 5.79 11.25 38.64
C TRP A 827 7.09 12.06 38.75
N ALA A 828 7.99 11.70 39.66
CA ALA A 828 9.31 12.34 39.82
C ALA A 828 10.22 12.15 38.59
N MET A 829 9.99 11.10 37.79
CA MET A 829 10.65 10.84 36.50
C MET A 829 10.05 11.66 35.34
N GLY A 830 9.00 12.45 35.56
CA GLY A 830 8.29 13.20 34.52
C GLY A 830 7.09 12.46 33.92
N GLY A 831 6.58 11.44 34.60
CA GLY A 831 5.36 10.71 34.25
C GLY A 831 5.52 9.57 33.25
N VAL A 832 6.73 9.36 32.71
CA VAL A 832 7.05 8.25 31.81
C VAL A 832 8.07 7.34 32.46
N ALA A 833 7.63 6.17 32.92
CA ALA A 833 8.49 5.17 33.52
C ALA A 833 8.07 3.74 33.13
N GLY A 834 8.99 2.78 33.20
CA GLY A 834 8.69 1.40 32.80
C GLY A 834 7.75 0.67 33.76
N HIS A 835 7.65 1.12 35.01
CA HIS A 835 6.82 0.49 36.04
C HIS A 835 5.41 1.11 36.16
N ALA A 836 5.22 2.37 35.76
CA ALA A 836 3.95 3.12 35.88
C ALA A 836 3.93 4.37 34.96
N GLY A 837 2.75 4.99 34.78
CA GLY A 837 2.58 6.22 33.99
C GLY A 837 1.50 6.16 32.91
N LEU A 838 1.01 4.95 32.62
CA LEU A 838 0.03 4.73 31.56
C LEU A 838 -1.39 5.06 32.04
N PHE A 839 -2.13 5.77 31.19
CA PHE A 839 -3.57 5.98 31.29
C PHE A 839 -4.25 5.26 30.14
N SER A 840 -5.44 4.69 30.35
CA SER A 840 -6.15 3.95 29.31
C SER A 840 -7.66 3.85 29.55
N THR A 841 -8.40 3.54 28.49
CA THR A 841 -9.80 3.07 28.52
C THR A 841 -9.86 1.54 28.44
N ALA A 842 -11.03 0.97 28.74
CA ALA A 842 -11.25 -0.47 28.62
C ALA A 842 -11.25 -0.94 27.15
N ALA A 843 -11.75 -0.12 26.23
CA ALA A 843 -11.79 -0.43 24.80
C ALA A 843 -10.38 -0.55 24.18
N ASP A 844 -9.47 0.36 24.53
CA ASP A 844 -8.09 0.29 24.06
C ASP A 844 -7.37 -0.95 24.60
N LEU A 845 -7.52 -1.24 25.90
CA LEU A 845 -6.94 -2.45 26.50
C LEU A 845 -7.54 -3.72 25.89
N ALA A 846 -8.81 -3.70 25.49
CA ALA A 846 -9.44 -4.83 24.80
C ALA A 846 -8.78 -5.12 23.45
N ALA A 847 -8.41 -4.10 22.68
CA ALA A 847 -7.64 -4.27 21.45
C ALA A 847 -6.26 -4.92 21.72
N PHE A 848 -5.57 -4.50 22.78
CA PHE A 848 -4.32 -5.12 23.21
C PHE A 848 -4.52 -6.60 23.63
N CYS A 849 -5.53 -6.89 24.43
CA CYS A 849 -5.81 -8.25 24.89
C CYS A 849 -6.18 -9.18 23.73
N GLN A 850 -6.99 -8.69 22.77
CA GLN A 850 -7.32 -9.45 21.57
C GLN A 850 -6.09 -9.67 20.67
N MET A 851 -5.17 -8.71 20.58
CA MET A 851 -3.88 -8.92 19.88
C MET A 851 -3.08 -10.07 20.50
N MET A 852 -3.04 -10.15 21.83
CA MET A 852 -2.37 -11.24 22.55
C MET A 852 -3.04 -12.59 22.25
N LEU A 853 -4.38 -12.67 22.26
CA LEU A 853 -5.13 -13.89 21.91
C LEU A 853 -4.93 -14.30 20.44
N ASN A 854 -4.87 -13.33 19.53
CA ASN A 854 -4.68 -13.57 18.10
C ASN A 854 -3.24 -13.96 17.71
N GLY A 855 -2.36 -14.23 18.68
CA GLY A 855 -0.96 -14.57 18.41
C GLY A 855 -0.15 -13.39 17.85
N GLY A 856 -0.48 -12.17 18.28
CA GLY A 856 0.33 -10.97 18.01
C GLY A 856 -0.19 -10.04 16.92
N ILE A 857 -1.39 -10.28 16.36
CA ILE A 857 -1.98 -9.49 15.28
C ILE A 857 -3.39 -8.97 15.63
N TYR A 858 -3.68 -7.71 15.30
CA TYR A 858 -5.01 -7.12 15.45
C TYR A 858 -5.21 -6.03 14.40
N GLY A 859 -6.41 -5.95 13.81
CA GLY A 859 -6.71 -4.92 12.80
C GLY A 859 -5.74 -4.91 11.60
N HIS A 860 -5.27 -6.08 11.15
CA HIS A 860 -4.22 -6.22 10.11
C HIS A 860 -2.89 -5.56 10.47
N GLN A 861 -2.54 -5.49 11.76
CA GLN A 861 -1.26 -5.00 12.25
C GLN A 861 -0.63 -6.03 13.17
N ARG A 862 0.56 -6.53 12.81
CA ARG A 862 1.32 -7.47 13.64
C ARG A 862 2.30 -6.71 14.52
N VAL A 863 2.08 -6.78 15.83
CA VAL A 863 2.97 -6.19 16.86
C VAL A 863 4.02 -7.20 17.30
N LEU A 864 3.62 -8.45 17.50
CA LEU A 864 4.49 -9.55 17.91
C LEU A 864 4.27 -10.78 17.02
N SER A 865 5.29 -11.64 16.91
CA SER A 865 5.10 -12.97 16.33
C SER A 865 4.44 -13.90 17.36
N ARG A 866 3.78 -14.95 16.89
CA ARG A 866 3.18 -15.97 17.77
C ARG A 866 4.23 -16.65 18.65
N SER A 867 5.42 -16.88 18.11
CA SER A 867 6.54 -17.48 18.85
C SER A 867 7.03 -16.55 19.98
N THR A 868 7.05 -15.24 19.75
CA THR A 868 7.36 -14.26 20.81
C THR A 868 6.26 -14.21 21.87
N ILE A 869 4.98 -14.22 21.48
CA ILE A 869 3.85 -14.32 22.43
C ILE A 869 4.01 -15.57 23.30
N ALA A 870 4.22 -16.74 22.68
CA ALA A 870 4.40 -18.00 23.40
C ALA A 870 5.62 -17.98 24.35
N GLN A 871 6.73 -17.37 23.93
CA GLN A 871 7.91 -17.21 24.77
C GLN A 871 7.63 -16.35 26.01
N PHE A 872 6.93 -15.23 25.85
CA PHE A 872 6.68 -14.26 26.92
C PHE A 872 5.54 -14.66 27.86
N THR A 873 4.62 -15.50 27.39
CA THR A 873 3.46 -15.97 28.16
C THR A 873 3.66 -17.36 28.75
N ARG A 874 4.76 -18.04 28.42
CA ARG A 874 5.16 -19.29 29.07
C ARG A 874 5.41 -19.08 30.56
N ALA A 875 4.82 -19.94 31.39
CA ALA A 875 5.09 -19.99 32.83
C ALA A 875 6.49 -20.60 33.11
N PHE A 876 7.22 -19.97 34.03
CA PHE A 876 8.48 -20.43 34.59
C PHE A 876 8.29 -20.70 36.08
N ALA A 877 8.60 -21.93 36.49
CA ALA A 877 8.64 -22.29 37.90
C ALA A 877 9.88 -21.66 38.55
N LEU A 878 9.69 -21.02 39.70
CA LEU A 878 10.73 -20.41 40.51
C LEU A 878 10.49 -20.78 41.98
N PRO A 879 11.51 -20.70 42.85
CA PRO A 879 11.29 -20.90 44.27
C PRO A 879 10.22 -19.92 44.80
N GLY A 880 9.14 -20.47 45.38
CA GLY A 880 8.02 -19.72 45.92
C GLY A 880 6.87 -19.42 44.94
N GLY A 881 6.90 -19.89 43.68
CA GLY A 881 5.76 -19.77 42.77
C GLY A 881 6.10 -19.91 41.28
N ALA A 882 5.26 -19.31 40.42
CA ALA A 882 5.49 -19.26 38.98
C ALA A 882 5.20 -17.86 38.42
N ARG A 883 5.96 -17.48 37.39
CA ARG A 883 5.81 -16.21 36.67
C ARG A 883 5.98 -16.43 35.18
N THR A 884 5.40 -15.54 34.37
CA THR A 884 5.81 -15.42 32.96
C THR A 884 6.74 -14.21 32.83
N LEU A 885 7.28 -13.95 31.63
CA LEU A 885 8.09 -12.77 31.39
C LEU A 885 7.21 -11.53 31.43
N GLY A 886 7.21 -10.83 32.56
CA GLY A 886 6.49 -9.59 32.78
C GLY A 886 4.98 -9.72 32.99
N TRP A 887 4.47 -10.95 33.17
CA TRP A 887 3.09 -11.21 33.61
C TRP A 887 3.04 -12.16 34.81
N ASN A 888 1.88 -12.20 35.44
CA ASN A 888 1.56 -13.14 36.51
C ASN A 888 0.90 -14.41 35.95
N THR A 889 0.93 -15.49 36.72
CA THR A 889 0.25 -16.76 36.43
C THR A 889 -0.85 -17.02 37.47
N PRO A 890 -1.89 -17.82 37.14
CA PRO A 890 -2.86 -18.24 38.13
C PRO A 890 -2.23 -19.23 39.13
N VAL A 891 -2.49 -19.03 40.41
CA VAL A 891 -2.17 -19.94 41.52
C VAL A 891 -3.36 -19.99 42.48
N GLU A 892 -3.46 -21.00 43.35
CA GLU A 892 -4.64 -21.28 44.18
C GLU A 892 -5.10 -20.09 45.06
N SER A 893 -4.20 -19.15 45.38
CA SER A 893 -4.46 -17.92 46.15
C SER A 893 -4.37 -16.61 45.33
N SER A 894 -4.27 -16.67 43.99
CA SER A 894 -4.10 -15.46 43.18
C SER A 894 -5.39 -14.69 42.94
N GLN A 895 -5.20 -13.41 42.61
CA GLN A 895 -6.24 -12.45 42.26
C GLN A 895 -6.89 -12.72 40.87
N SER A 896 -6.58 -13.86 40.25
CA SER A 896 -7.23 -14.37 39.04
C SER A 896 -8.58 -15.02 39.33
N GLY A 897 -8.86 -15.41 40.57
CA GLY A 897 -9.92 -16.38 40.83
C GLY A 897 -9.47 -17.81 40.51
N LYS A 898 -10.42 -18.74 40.55
CA LYS A 898 -10.23 -20.19 40.51
C LYS A 898 -10.41 -20.81 39.13
N TYR A 899 -11.15 -20.17 38.22
CA TYR A 899 -11.65 -20.83 37.01
C TYR A 899 -10.88 -20.55 35.71
N PHE A 900 -9.92 -19.63 35.71
CA PHE A 900 -9.02 -19.46 34.57
C PHE A 900 -8.14 -20.69 34.36
N SER A 901 -7.79 -20.98 33.10
CA SER A 901 -6.90 -22.08 32.76
C SER A 901 -5.49 -21.88 33.29
N ALA A 902 -4.72 -22.96 33.44
CA ALA A 902 -3.32 -22.92 33.88
C ALA A 902 -2.40 -22.15 32.91
N LYS A 903 -2.82 -21.96 31.65
CA LYS A 903 -2.08 -21.18 30.64
C LYS A 903 -2.50 -19.71 30.58
N SER A 904 -3.46 -19.30 31.40
CA SER A 904 -3.81 -17.89 31.52
C SER A 904 -2.67 -17.09 32.12
N PHE A 905 -2.67 -15.80 31.80
CA PHE A 905 -1.71 -14.85 32.34
C PHE A 905 -2.39 -13.50 32.52
N GLY A 906 -1.90 -12.70 33.46
CA GLY A 906 -2.52 -11.44 33.77
C GLY A 906 -1.62 -10.50 34.55
N HIS A 907 -2.13 -9.30 34.80
CA HIS A 907 -1.44 -8.30 35.60
C HIS A 907 -2.45 -7.46 36.37
N LEU A 908 -2.08 -7.07 37.59
CA LEU A 908 -2.88 -6.20 38.44
C LEU A 908 -2.33 -4.78 38.40
N GLY A 909 -3.21 -3.79 38.47
CA GLY A 909 -2.85 -2.41 38.70
C GLY A 909 -3.01 -2.02 40.16
N TYR A 910 -2.09 -1.20 40.66
CA TYR A 910 -2.11 -0.73 42.05
C TYR A 910 -3.38 0.09 42.34
N THR A 911 -3.83 0.86 41.37
CA THR A 911 -5.02 1.74 41.46
C THR A 911 -6.34 0.98 41.49
N GLY A 912 -6.39 -0.34 41.32
CA GLY A 912 -7.65 -1.11 41.29
C GLY A 912 -7.90 -1.82 39.97
N THR A 913 -7.13 -1.49 38.93
CA THR A 913 -7.27 -2.07 37.59
C THR A 913 -6.73 -3.50 37.50
N ALA A 914 -7.14 -4.27 36.49
CA ALA A 914 -6.62 -5.61 36.20
C ALA A 914 -6.86 -6.02 34.74
N ILE A 915 -5.98 -6.88 34.21
CA ILE A 915 -6.13 -7.60 32.95
C ILE A 915 -5.81 -9.08 33.19
N TRP A 916 -6.68 -9.97 32.72
CA TRP A 916 -6.42 -11.42 32.63
C TRP A 916 -6.79 -11.94 31.26
N ILE A 917 -5.94 -12.80 30.69
CA ILE A 917 -6.07 -13.34 29.34
C ILE A 917 -5.89 -14.86 29.43
N ASP A 918 -6.81 -15.61 28.82
CA ASP A 918 -6.85 -17.05 28.78
C ASP A 918 -6.90 -17.54 27.33
N PRO A 919 -5.74 -17.92 26.75
CA PRO A 919 -5.67 -18.41 25.38
C PRO A 919 -6.40 -19.74 25.16
N GLU A 920 -6.59 -20.58 26.19
CA GLU A 920 -7.30 -21.86 26.03
C GLU A 920 -8.82 -21.66 25.91
N LYS A 921 -9.35 -20.64 26.59
CA LYS A 921 -10.76 -20.29 26.55
C LYS A 921 -11.10 -19.19 25.53
N GLU A 922 -10.10 -18.66 24.83
CA GLU A 922 -10.23 -17.48 23.95
C GLU A 922 -10.92 -16.29 24.65
N LEU A 923 -10.54 -16.06 25.90
CA LEU A 923 -11.19 -15.14 26.84
C LEU A 923 -10.19 -14.10 27.37
N PHE A 924 -10.64 -12.86 27.54
CA PHE A 924 -9.96 -11.91 28.42
C PHE A 924 -10.95 -11.13 29.28
N VAL A 925 -10.50 -10.69 30.45
CA VAL A 925 -11.24 -9.85 31.37
C VAL A 925 -10.40 -8.65 31.75
N ILE A 926 -10.98 -7.46 31.61
CA ILE A 926 -10.39 -6.19 31.98
C ILE A 926 -11.33 -5.56 33.00
N LEU A 927 -10.80 -5.22 34.16
CA LEU A 927 -11.53 -4.49 35.19
C LEU A 927 -10.81 -3.19 35.45
N LEU A 928 -11.41 -2.06 35.09
CA LEU A 928 -10.89 -0.73 35.39
C LEU A 928 -11.70 -0.11 36.52
N THR A 929 -11.09 0.03 37.68
CA THR A 929 -11.69 0.67 38.86
C THR A 929 -10.69 1.62 39.48
N ASN A 930 -11.11 2.30 40.54
CA ASN A 930 -10.21 3.07 41.37
C ASN A 930 -10.36 2.75 42.86
N ARG A 931 -9.57 1.79 43.34
CA ARG A 931 -9.55 1.36 44.75
C ARG A 931 -8.80 2.31 45.67
N VAL A 932 -7.99 3.23 45.13
CA VAL A 932 -7.21 4.20 45.93
C VAL A 932 -7.95 5.53 46.12
N HIS A 933 -9.17 5.66 45.62
CA HIS A 933 -10.00 6.84 45.87
C HIS A 933 -10.95 6.61 47.07
N PRO A 934 -10.97 7.51 48.07
CA PRO A 934 -10.11 8.69 48.22
C PRO A 934 -8.73 8.37 48.83
N SER A 935 -8.54 7.18 49.42
CA SER A 935 -7.32 6.74 50.11
C SER A 935 -6.86 5.37 49.62
N ALA A 936 -5.54 5.18 49.54
CA ALA A 936 -4.90 3.90 49.22
C ALA A 936 -5.02 2.81 50.32
N GLU A 937 -5.58 3.10 51.50
CA GLU A 937 -5.76 2.14 52.60
C GLU A 937 -6.88 1.11 52.33
N ASN A 938 -7.72 1.32 51.31
CA ASN A 938 -8.81 0.41 50.97
C ASN A 938 -8.30 -0.84 50.23
N GLU A 939 -8.55 -2.01 50.83
CA GLU A 939 -8.09 -3.31 50.35
C GLU A 939 -9.24 -4.25 49.91
N LYS A 940 -10.50 -3.80 49.95
CA LYS A 940 -11.68 -4.62 49.59
C LYS A 940 -11.63 -5.16 48.14
N ILE A 941 -10.90 -4.48 47.26
CA ILE A 941 -10.66 -4.91 45.87
C ILE A 941 -10.08 -6.34 45.80
N LYS A 942 -9.39 -6.80 46.85
CA LYS A 942 -8.79 -8.15 46.92
C LYS A 942 -9.80 -9.28 46.90
N GLU A 943 -11.02 -9.03 47.37
CA GLU A 943 -12.14 -9.99 47.35
C GLU A 943 -12.96 -9.84 46.07
N VAL A 944 -13.15 -8.61 45.60
CA VAL A 944 -14.00 -8.31 44.43
C VAL A 944 -13.39 -8.86 43.14
N ARG A 945 -12.08 -8.65 42.89
CA ARG A 945 -11.41 -9.09 41.65
C ARG A 945 -11.58 -10.59 41.37
N PRO A 946 -11.19 -11.51 42.27
CA PRO A 946 -11.32 -12.94 42.00
C PRO A 946 -12.80 -13.35 41.84
N ALA A 947 -13.73 -12.74 42.59
CA ALA A 947 -15.16 -13.03 42.47
C ALA A 947 -15.72 -12.63 41.08
N VAL A 948 -15.32 -11.47 40.56
CA VAL A 948 -15.71 -11.01 39.22
C VAL A 948 -15.11 -11.92 38.14
N HIS A 949 -13.82 -12.25 38.24
CA HIS A 949 -13.19 -13.18 37.30
C HIS A 949 -13.88 -14.54 37.30
N ASP A 950 -14.17 -15.10 38.47
CA ASP A 950 -14.87 -16.38 38.59
C ASP A 950 -16.27 -16.32 37.97
N ALA A 951 -17.05 -15.28 38.28
CA ALA A 951 -18.38 -15.10 37.70
C ALA A 951 -18.34 -15.00 36.17
N VAL A 952 -17.37 -14.26 35.60
CA VAL A 952 -17.20 -14.16 34.15
C VAL A 952 -16.83 -15.52 33.56
N VAL A 953 -15.80 -16.18 34.07
CA VAL A 953 -15.33 -17.45 33.48
C VAL A 953 -16.39 -18.55 33.61
N GLN A 954 -17.15 -18.59 34.69
CA GLN A 954 -18.27 -19.54 34.83
C GLN A 954 -19.40 -19.25 33.86
N ALA A 955 -19.73 -17.96 33.66
CA ALA A 955 -20.85 -17.54 32.81
C ALA A 955 -20.62 -17.78 31.31
N ILE A 956 -19.39 -17.58 30.82
CA ILE A 956 -19.10 -17.60 29.38
C ILE A 956 -17.92 -18.51 28.97
N GLY A 957 -17.10 -18.96 29.92
CA GLY A 957 -15.93 -19.80 29.67
C GLY A 957 -16.13 -21.29 29.97
N SER A 958 -17.39 -21.73 30.11
CA SER A 958 -17.81 -23.13 30.29
C SER A 958 -18.24 -23.81 28.99
#